data_AF-A0A7E6EX50-F1
#
_entry.id   AF-A0A7E6EX50-F1
#
_cell.length_a   1.000
_cell.length_b   1.000
_cell.length_c   1.000
_cell.angle_alpha   90.00
_cell.angle_beta   90.00
_cell.angle_gamma   90.00
#
_symmetry.space_group_name_H-M   'P 1'
#
loop_
_entity.id
_entity.type
_entity.pdbx_description
1 polymer ?
#
loop_
_entity_poly.entity_id
_entity_poly.type
_entity_poly.pdbx_seq_one_letter_code
_entity_poly.pdbx_strand_id
1 'polypeptide(L)'
;MTSFVFYILTFCQILSFHRYIFACAFVPNCTSSSSILKLRIVGTDEFETPLLIIGPYYANLAMILDEVNMPYIVTDEKGNHWADRSRTQDNIRWKNTIYIRPPAREQNKAVVDLFALKKWDGGVMIMPANKEDNYECQDLANQMLYAGKYLVKYTINTTSQDIMELRISSVIKNSLYMTQTRYIVCSPRESRHNLSQTFLNQAKDFSLLKDENRVFVFIDPTSSFEPLSGNNYFKMKLYAVKCKLFTFRYIKMDSFDMHPQNAVAKDVAEITRRALLTYAPHHKGNFNTAEFMQKLKSVVIEDGKTGWIAFNATGERKNYSLHLYQHSQDNKAIGIWTPDKNSSRERLTFIETNNSDSIRSKGLFAKTQIIMAVEERPFVFKTNGTNGNYTGFTIDLINELKRRLSFKYELKIVDSYGIKDSDGNWNGMIEAIRTNQADLGVGALSVTSERDKVVDFSLGIMTTGITILINRPRGTQHIFQFLVSFSTHLWMAIFGTVVGVSILFIILDYPNQERKFTVKETLWFSIGTLMTRGTDFSPNRTSQRILTAGYTFFVLVIVSTYTANLAAFLTMPSLEKPINSLEDLEVSSMPWGTVKDSNTMSVIRNMYPRLYDRMEEKGVFLNATAAIETVNSSVFAFVFDYQIISHASMTYCDTLKVGTPVFIMEHGIAMKENALYKTKINIELLKMKEEGLIEKMNKRWWQDLNRCHKKSDKLRLEQFDVGHVAGAFIMLCGGLVCATAFFLFKKFYLKSKVLIAQQGIMVGKNRVFLSKVPK
;
A
#
# COMPACT_ATOMS: atom_id res chain seq x y z
N MET A 1 19.80 -26.11 -75.64
CA MET A 1 18.38 -26.47 -75.62
C MET A 1 17.58 -25.19 -75.42
N THR A 2 17.38 -24.36 -76.45
CA THR A 2 16.29 -24.41 -77.45
C THR A 2 14.90 -24.68 -76.85
N SER A 3 13.98 -23.77 -77.17
CA SER A 3 12.51 -23.83 -77.04
C SER A 3 11.92 -23.47 -75.67
N PHE A 4 11.37 -22.25 -75.55
CA PHE A 4 9.91 -22.05 -75.49
C PHE A 4 9.57 -20.55 -75.57
N VAL A 5 8.92 -20.18 -76.68
CA VAL A 5 8.33 -18.88 -76.99
C VAL A 5 6.82 -18.98 -76.72
N PHE A 6 6.18 -17.82 -76.51
CA PHE A 6 4.75 -17.49 -76.68
C PHE A 6 3.84 -17.42 -75.44
N TYR A 7 2.93 -16.42 -75.50
CA TYR A 7 1.80 -16.03 -74.62
C TYR A 7 2.20 -15.16 -73.40
N ILE A 8 1.80 -13.89 -73.22
CA ILE A 8 0.56 -13.16 -73.57
C ILE A 8 0.85 -11.64 -73.71
N LEU A 9 0.43 -11.07 -74.84
CA LEU A 9 0.18 -9.64 -75.10
C LEU A 9 -1.33 -9.48 -75.22
N THR A 10 -1.98 -8.66 -74.38
CA THR A 10 -3.22 -7.90 -74.69
C THR A 10 -3.77 -7.23 -73.43
N PHE A 11 -3.60 -5.91 -73.30
CA PHE A 11 -4.69 -4.92 -73.21
C PHE A 11 -4.06 -3.52 -73.06
N CYS A 12 -3.95 -2.84 -74.21
CA CYS A 12 -3.62 -1.43 -74.32
C CYS A 12 -4.95 -0.69 -74.52
N GLN A 13 -5.29 0.28 -73.68
CA GLN A 13 -6.36 1.24 -73.96
C GLN A 13 -5.78 2.65 -73.98
N ILE A 14 -5.94 3.25 -75.15
CA ILE A 14 -5.36 4.49 -75.66
C ILE A 14 -6.13 5.68 -75.10
N LEU A 15 -5.42 6.67 -74.55
CA LEU A 15 -5.85 8.06 -74.57
C LEU A 15 -4.63 8.92 -74.95
N SER A 16 -4.72 9.44 -76.18
CA SER A 16 -3.75 10.25 -76.90
C SER A 16 -3.66 11.66 -76.32
N PHE A 17 -2.44 12.13 -76.04
CA PHE A 17 -1.99 13.49 -76.39
C PHE A 17 -0.45 13.48 -76.59
N HIS A 18 0.00 14.27 -77.57
CA HIS A 18 1.26 14.19 -78.32
C HIS A 18 2.61 14.14 -77.56
N ARG A 19 3.52 13.33 -78.15
CA ARG A 19 5.00 13.25 -78.05
C ARG A 19 5.56 12.78 -76.69
N TYR A 20 6.46 11.79 -76.78
CA TYR A 20 7.11 10.99 -75.71
C TYR A 20 6.38 9.68 -75.36
N ILE A 21 6.68 8.63 -76.13
CA ILE A 21 6.33 7.25 -75.78
C ILE A 21 7.26 6.80 -74.66
N PHE A 22 6.77 6.76 -73.42
CA PHE A 22 7.48 6.21 -72.27
C PHE A 22 7.08 4.75 -72.08
N ALA A 23 8.03 3.82 -72.26
CA ALA A 23 7.86 2.43 -71.87
C ALA A 23 8.06 2.30 -70.34
N CYS A 24 6.98 2.45 -69.57
CA CYS A 24 6.91 1.89 -68.23
C CYS A 24 6.71 0.38 -68.35
N ALA A 25 7.75 -0.41 -68.08
CA ALA A 25 7.57 -1.84 -67.82
C ALA A 25 6.80 -2.00 -66.50
N PHE A 26 5.50 -2.27 -66.60
CA PHE A 26 4.69 -2.77 -65.50
C PHE A 26 5.29 -4.09 -65.00
N VAL A 27 5.49 -4.22 -63.69
CA VAL A 27 6.00 -5.45 -63.04
C VAL A 27 4.83 -6.23 -62.46
N PRO A 28 4.35 -7.32 -63.09
CA PRO A 28 3.67 -8.38 -62.38
C PRO A 28 4.71 -9.36 -61.83
N ASN A 29 4.72 -9.56 -60.51
CA ASN A 29 5.49 -10.56 -59.76
C ASN A 29 7.03 -10.51 -59.87
N CYS A 30 7.65 -9.66 -59.04
CA CYS A 30 9.05 -9.87 -58.63
C CYS A 30 9.15 -11.01 -57.61
N THR A 31 9.33 -12.25 -58.07
CA THR A 31 9.68 -13.41 -57.22
C THR A 31 11.16 -13.79 -57.27
N SER A 32 12.02 -13.02 -57.94
CA SER A 32 13.47 -13.29 -57.97
C SER A 32 14.28 -12.15 -57.33
N SER A 33 14.99 -12.48 -56.25
CA SER A 33 15.75 -11.57 -55.37
C SER A 33 17.09 -11.03 -55.94
N SER A 34 17.28 -11.00 -57.26
CA SER A 34 18.60 -10.79 -57.87
C SER A 34 18.63 -9.84 -59.08
N SER A 35 17.57 -9.09 -59.34
CA SER A 35 17.43 -8.30 -60.58
C SER A 35 17.98 -6.87 -60.42
N ILE A 36 19.02 -6.51 -61.18
CA ILE A 36 19.51 -5.12 -61.34
C ILE A 36 18.67 -4.44 -62.43
N LEU A 37 18.05 -3.30 -62.12
CA LEU A 37 17.26 -2.50 -63.06
C LEU A 37 18.13 -1.39 -63.68
N LYS A 38 18.13 -1.29 -65.01
CA LYS A 38 18.81 -0.25 -65.79
C LYS A 38 17.77 0.65 -66.45
N LEU A 39 17.79 1.95 -66.17
CA LEU A 39 16.96 2.94 -66.88
C LEU A 39 17.66 3.41 -68.16
N ARG A 40 16.93 3.42 -69.28
CA ARG A 40 17.41 3.80 -70.62
C ARG A 40 16.46 4.82 -71.24
N ILE A 41 17.00 5.80 -71.96
CA ILE A 41 16.23 6.66 -72.87
C ILE A 41 16.22 5.95 -74.22
N VAL A 42 15.05 5.74 -74.82
CA VAL A 42 14.97 5.13 -76.16
C VAL A 42 15.05 6.25 -77.18
N GLY A 43 16.22 6.40 -77.80
CA GLY A 43 16.44 7.30 -78.91
C GLY A 43 17.88 7.28 -79.39
N THR A 44 18.09 6.61 -80.53
CA THR A 44 19.29 6.52 -81.39
C THR A 44 20.27 5.38 -81.12
N ASP A 45 20.57 4.65 -82.21
CA ASP A 45 21.36 3.42 -82.28
C ASP A 45 22.87 3.74 -82.17
N GLU A 46 23.43 3.58 -80.98
CA GLU A 46 24.85 3.27 -80.73
C GLU A 46 24.94 2.74 -79.28
N PHE A 47 25.99 2.01 -78.90
CA PHE A 47 26.07 1.30 -77.61
C PHE A 47 25.99 2.27 -76.40
N GLU A 48 24.78 2.53 -75.88
CA GLU A 48 24.55 3.56 -74.85
C GLU A 48 24.65 3.03 -73.40
N THR A 49 25.44 3.74 -72.59
CA THR A 49 25.66 3.52 -71.15
C THR A 49 24.39 3.81 -70.32
N PRO A 50 24.05 3.00 -69.30
CA PRO A 50 22.87 3.25 -68.47
C PRO A 50 23.05 4.50 -67.60
N LEU A 51 22.01 5.34 -67.52
CA LEU A 51 22.04 6.63 -66.82
C LEU A 51 22.14 6.52 -65.29
N LEU A 52 21.54 5.45 -64.75
CA LEU A 52 21.35 5.23 -63.33
C LEU A 52 21.25 3.73 -63.08
N ILE A 53 21.92 3.26 -62.02
CA ILE A 53 21.81 1.89 -61.55
C ILE A 53 20.99 1.86 -60.26
N ILE A 54 19.99 0.98 -60.24
CA ILE A 54 19.12 0.75 -59.08
C ILE A 54 19.29 -0.71 -58.69
N GLY A 55 19.66 -0.98 -57.44
CA GLY A 55 19.86 -2.35 -57.00
C GLY A 55 20.27 -2.51 -55.54
N PRO A 56 20.61 -3.76 -55.14
CA PRO A 56 21.12 -4.06 -53.82
C PRO A 56 22.57 -3.65 -53.64
N TYR A 57 22.97 -3.30 -52.40
CA TYR A 57 24.31 -2.83 -52.09
C TYR A 57 25.37 -3.91 -52.23
N TYR A 58 26.38 -3.64 -53.05
CA TYR A 58 27.62 -4.40 -53.10
C TYR A 58 28.80 -3.43 -53.03
N ALA A 59 29.75 -3.66 -52.11
CA ALA A 59 30.91 -2.78 -51.94
C ALA A 59 31.72 -2.63 -53.23
N ASN A 60 31.99 -3.76 -53.91
CA ASN A 60 32.70 -3.77 -55.18
C ASN A 60 31.95 -2.99 -56.27
N LEU A 61 30.61 -3.08 -56.31
CA LEU A 61 29.80 -2.33 -57.27
C LEU A 61 29.84 -0.83 -56.96
N ALA A 62 29.69 -0.44 -55.69
CA ALA A 62 29.76 0.97 -55.29
C ALA A 62 31.13 1.59 -55.64
N MET A 63 32.22 0.84 -55.41
CA MET A 63 33.57 1.26 -55.80
C MET A 63 33.70 1.48 -57.31
N ILE A 64 33.26 0.51 -58.12
CA ILE A 64 33.30 0.62 -59.58
C ILE A 64 32.46 1.80 -60.07
N LEU A 65 31.27 2.00 -59.50
CA LEU A 65 30.37 3.07 -59.93
C LEU A 65 30.84 4.46 -59.52
N ASP A 66 31.54 4.59 -58.39
CA ASP A 66 32.14 5.85 -57.99
C ASP A 66 33.31 6.23 -58.92
N GLU A 67 34.16 5.28 -59.28
CA GLU A 67 35.26 5.45 -60.27
C GLU A 67 34.73 5.82 -61.66
N VAL A 68 33.64 5.18 -62.11
CA VAL A 68 33.02 5.45 -63.42
C VAL A 68 32.06 6.66 -63.38
N ASN A 69 31.99 7.38 -62.25
CA ASN A 69 31.11 8.53 -62.04
C ASN A 69 29.61 8.27 -62.31
N MET A 70 29.13 7.07 -62.01
CA MET A 70 27.77 6.63 -62.29
C MET A 70 26.86 6.72 -61.07
N PRO A 71 25.67 7.36 -61.19
CA PRO A 71 24.66 7.38 -60.14
C PRO A 71 24.21 5.97 -59.72
N TYR A 72 24.16 5.75 -58.41
CA TYR A 72 23.74 4.49 -57.82
C TYR A 72 22.73 4.69 -56.70
N ILE A 73 21.50 4.21 -56.89
CA ILE A 73 20.48 4.20 -55.84
C ILE A 73 20.41 2.80 -55.23
N VAL A 74 20.73 2.76 -53.94
CA VAL A 74 20.65 1.54 -53.16
C VAL A 74 19.23 1.37 -52.65
N THR A 75 18.63 0.25 -53.06
CA THR A 75 17.26 -0.13 -52.66
C THR A 75 17.23 -1.18 -51.57
N ASP A 76 18.32 -1.95 -51.48
CA ASP A 76 18.42 -3.06 -50.56
C ASP A 76 18.95 -2.64 -49.20
N GLU A 77 18.78 -3.57 -48.30
CA GLU A 77 18.99 -3.38 -46.90
C GLU A 77 20.50 -3.13 -46.61
N LYS A 78 21.47 -3.87 -47.20
CA LYS A 78 22.92 -3.73 -46.86
C LYS A 78 23.49 -2.31 -46.94
N GLY A 79 22.88 -1.43 -47.72
CA GLY A 79 23.23 -0.01 -47.78
C GLY A 79 22.65 0.78 -46.62
N ASN A 80 23.20 0.53 -45.43
CA ASN A 80 23.69 1.59 -44.57
C ASN A 80 24.50 1.07 -43.37
N HIS A 81 24.70 -0.25 -43.14
CA HIS A 81 25.74 -0.74 -42.20
C HIS A 81 26.03 -2.27 -42.10
N TRP A 82 25.98 -3.11 -43.16
CA TRP A 82 25.99 -4.59 -42.95
C TRP A 82 27.11 -5.43 -43.55
N ALA A 83 28.15 -4.87 -44.15
CA ALA A 83 29.43 -5.56 -44.38
C ALA A 83 30.51 -4.52 -44.70
N ASP A 84 31.73 -4.72 -44.21
CA ASP A 84 32.94 -3.91 -44.44
C ASP A 84 33.17 -2.61 -43.64
N ARG A 85 32.80 -2.56 -42.34
CA ARG A 85 33.54 -1.68 -41.40
C ARG A 85 34.77 -2.33 -40.78
N SER A 86 34.95 -3.63 -40.97
CA SER A 86 35.98 -4.43 -40.30
C SER A 86 37.14 -4.84 -41.20
N ARG A 87 37.22 -4.37 -42.46
CA ARG A 87 38.35 -4.70 -43.33
C ARG A 87 39.29 -3.56 -43.72
N THR A 88 38.96 -2.30 -43.52
CA THR A 88 39.95 -1.22 -43.64
C THR A 88 39.52 0.00 -42.85
N GLN A 89 40.49 0.61 -42.17
CA GLN A 89 40.47 2.02 -41.84
C GLN A 89 40.09 2.81 -43.11
N ASP A 90 38.88 3.37 -43.12
CA ASP A 90 38.56 4.72 -43.59
C ASP A 90 37.04 4.91 -43.73
N ASN A 91 36.56 6.09 -43.38
CA ASN A 91 35.19 6.54 -43.60
C ASN A 91 34.91 6.73 -45.11
N ILE A 92 34.99 5.67 -45.90
CA ILE A 92 34.77 5.75 -47.35
C ILE A 92 33.29 6.01 -47.60
N ARG A 93 32.98 7.26 -47.97
CA ARG A 93 31.65 7.70 -48.39
C ARG A 93 31.65 7.83 -49.91
N TRP A 94 30.91 6.94 -50.57
CA TRP A 94 30.73 6.97 -52.03
C TRP A 94 29.99 8.24 -52.45
N LYS A 95 30.60 9.06 -53.33
CA LYS A 95 30.03 10.36 -53.72
C LYS A 95 28.77 10.19 -54.58
N ASN A 96 28.76 9.15 -55.39
CA ASN A 96 27.72 8.85 -56.38
C ASN A 96 26.65 7.86 -55.91
N THR A 97 26.56 7.58 -54.60
CA THR A 97 25.59 6.64 -54.02
C THR A 97 24.51 7.34 -53.20
N ILE A 98 23.26 6.88 -53.32
CA ILE A 98 22.10 7.34 -52.54
C ILE A 98 21.48 6.16 -51.79
N TYR A 99 21.24 6.35 -50.49
CA TYR A 99 20.65 5.36 -49.60
C TYR A 99 19.23 5.77 -49.22
N ILE A 100 18.25 5.00 -49.68
CA ILE A 100 16.82 5.32 -49.47
C ILE A 100 16.28 4.88 -48.10
N ARG A 101 16.99 3.99 -47.40
CA ARG A 101 16.56 3.48 -46.10
C ARG A 101 17.14 4.31 -44.94
N PRO A 102 16.37 4.49 -43.86
CA PRO A 102 16.91 5.00 -42.61
C PRO A 102 18.13 4.21 -42.12
N PRO A 103 19.16 4.85 -41.56
CA PRO A 103 20.28 4.17 -40.93
C PRO A 103 19.83 3.23 -39.80
N ALA A 104 20.43 2.06 -39.72
CA ALA A 104 20.11 1.02 -38.74
C ALA A 104 20.29 1.47 -37.27
N ARG A 105 21.36 2.26 -37.03
CA ARG A 105 21.68 2.84 -35.72
C ARG A 105 20.51 3.63 -35.12
N GLU A 106 19.66 4.20 -35.97
CA GLU A 106 18.52 5.02 -35.55
C GLU A 106 17.34 4.14 -35.14
N GLN A 107 17.20 2.93 -35.70
CA GLN A 107 16.28 1.92 -35.19
C GLN A 107 16.72 1.41 -33.80
N ASN A 108 18.03 1.20 -33.60
CA ASN A 108 18.57 0.84 -32.28
C ASN A 108 18.23 1.90 -31.22
N LYS A 109 18.42 3.19 -31.54
CA LYS A 109 18.03 4.31 -30.68
C LYS A 109 16.53 4.32 -30.37
N ALA A 110 15.68 4.02 -31.34
CA ALA A 110 14.22 3.94 -31.13
C ALA A 110 13.84 2.86 -30.11
N VAL A 111 14.53 1.72 -30.12
CA VAL A 111 14.33 0.64 -29.14
C VAL A 111 14.83 1.05 -27.75
N VAL A 112 15.97 1.71 -27.66
CA VAL A 112 16.48 2.26 -26.39
C VAL A 112 15.49 3.26 -25.80
N ASP A 113 14.92 4.15 -26.62
CA ASP A 113 13.89 5.11 -26.21
C ASP A 113 12.61 4.42 -25.72
N LEU A 114 12.20 3.33 -26.37
CA LEU A 114 11.06 2.53 -25.90
C LEU A 114 11.30 1.99 -24.49
N PHE A 115 12.49 1.46 -24.21
CA PHE A 115 12.86 0.96 -22.88
C PHE A 115 12.93 2.08 -21.84
N ALA A 116 13.42 3.26 -22.23
CA ALA A 116 13.45 4.44 -21.36
C ALA A 116 12.04 4.93 -21.01
N LEU A 117 11.14 5.02 -22.02
CA LEU A 117 9.78 5.51 -21.84
C LEU A 117 8.91 4.53 -21.04
N LYS A 118 9.03 3.23 -21.30
CA LYS A 118 8.31 2.19 -20.54
C LYS A 118 8.92 1.87 -19.18
N LYS A 119 10.02 2.53 -18.81
CA LYS A 119 10.78 2.28 -17.56
C LYS A 119 11.14 0.80 -17.40
N TRP A 120 11.61 0.16 -18.47
CA TRP A 120 12.10 -1.21 -18.40
C TRP A 120 13.57 -1.21 -18.00
N ASP A 121 13.93 -1.97 -16.97
CA ASP A 121 15.29 -2.04 -16.44
C ASP A 121 16.23 -2.93 -17.27
N GLY A 122 15.68 -3.83 -18.08
CA GLY A 122 16.46 -4.82 -18.79
C GLY A 122 15.66 -5.98 -19.38
N GLY A 123 16.35 -6.94 -19.97
CA GLY A 123 15.74 -8.16 -20.53
C GLY A 123 16.75 -9.15 -21.14
N VAL A 124 16.22 -10.24 -21.70
CA VAL A 124 17.01 -11.26 -22.39
C VAL A 124 17.16 -10.86 -23.85
N MET A 125 18.40 -10.78 -24.34
CA MET A 125 18.69 -10.45 -25.73
C MET A 125 19.24 -11.68 -26.46
N ILE A 126 18.58 -12.05 -27.56
CA ILE A 126 18.97 -13.14 -28.44
C ILE A 126 19.57 -12.55 -29.70
N MET A 127 20.79 -12.98 -30.04
CA MET A 127 21.57 -12.49 -31.18
C MET A 127 22.30 -13.66 -31.88
N PRO A 128 22.65 -13.53 -33.17
CA PRO A 128 23.41 -14.57 -33.87
C PRO A 128 24.86 -14.65 -33.40
N ALA A 129 25.48 -15.82 -33.55
CA ALA A 129 26.89 -16.05 -33.18
C ALA A 129 27.90 -15.55 -34.24
N ASN A 130 27.48 -15.44 -35.50
CA ASN A 130 28.35 -15.00 -36.60
C ASN A 130 28.79 -13.54 -36.39
N LYS A 131 30.10 -13.28 -36.45
CA LYS A 131 30.66 -11.94 -36.19
C LYS A 131 30.21 -10.88 -37.21
N GLU A 132 30.00 -11.28 -38.47
CA GLU A 132 29.52 -10.38 -39.54
C GLU A 132 28.08 -9.94 -39.31
N ASP A 133 27.25 -10.85 -38.79
CA ASP A 133 25.83 -10.66 -38.52
C ASP A 133 25.55 -9.99 -37.15
N ASN A 134 26.48 -10.07 -36.20
CA ASN A 134 26.25 -9.67 -34.81
C ASN A 134 26.56 -8.19 -34.51
N TYR A 135 27.20 -7.45 -35.43
CA TYR A 135 27.67 -6.09 -35.13
C TYR A 135 26.54 -5.15 -34.69
N GLU A 136 25.37 -5.21 -35.33
CA GLU A 136 24.21 -4.37 -35.01
C GLU A 136 23.59 -4.68 -33.65
N CYS A 137 23.46 -5.98 -33.38
CA CYS A 137 22.95 -6.48 -32.12
C CYS A 137 23.90 -6.11 -30.98
N GLN A 138 25.21 -6.14 -31.25
CA GLN A 138 26.22 -5.68 -30.31
C GLN A 138 26.18 -4.17 -30.10
N ASP A 139 25.99 -3.37 -31.15
CA ASP A 139 25.79 -1.91 -31.05
C ASP A 139 24.56 -1.57 -30.20
N LEU A 140 23.42 -2.22 -30.44
CA LEU A 140 22.23 -2.05 -29.61
C LEU A 140 22.50 -2.45 -28.15
N ALA A 141 23.18 -3.57 -27.93
CA ALA A 141 23.52 -4.02 -26.59
C ALA A 141 24.43 -3.02 -25.85
N ASN A 142 25.35 -2.37 -26.57
CA ASN A 142 26.19 -1.32 -26.02
C ASN A 142 25.38 -0.05 -25.73
N GLN A 143 24.50 0.39 -26.65
CA GLN A 143 23.62 1.54 -26.43
C GLN A 143 22.70 1.35 -25.22
N MET A 144 22.15 0.15 -25.04
CA MET A 144 21.34 -0.21 -23.87
C MET A 144 22.14 -0.14 -22.58
N LEU A 145 23.39 -0.61 -22.59
CA LEU A 145 24.28 -0.52 -21.43
C LEU A 145 24.61 0.94 -21.07
N TYR A 146 24.90 1.79 -22.07
CA TYR A 146 25.10 3.24 -21.87
C TYR A 146 23.86 3.94 -21.32
N ALA A 147 22.66 3.45 -21.66
CA ALA A 147 21.39 3.92 -21.12
C ALA A 147 21.04 3.34 -19.73
N GLY A 148 21.97 2.59 -19.11
CA GLY A 148 21.79 1.98 -17.78
C GLY A 148 20.81 0.80 -17.77
N LYS A 149 20.65 0.08 -18.89
CA LYS A 149 19.76 -1.08 -19.01
C LYS A 149 20.53 -2.39 -18.96
N TYR A 150 20.05 -3.33 -18.15
CA TYR A 150 20.68 -4.64 -17.98
C TYR A 150 20.24 -5.63 -19.06
N LEU A 151 21.19 -6.29 -19.74
CA LEU A 151 20.87 -7.28 -20.78
C LEU A 151 21.59 -8.60 -20.55
N VAL A 152 20.84 -9.69 -20.56
CA VAL A 152 21.38 -11.05 -20.61
C VAL A 152 21.51 -11.47 -22.07
N LYS A 153 22.73 -11.50 -22.59
CA LYS A 153 23.02 -11.75 -24.01
C LYS A 153 23.17 -13.25 -24.27
N TYR A 154 22.44 -13.78 -25.25
CA TYR A 154 22.59 -15.15 -25.75
C TYR A 154 22.94 -15.13 -27.23
N THR A 155 24.08 -15.74 -27.58
CA THR A 155 24.51 -15.94 -28.96
C THR A 155 24.05 -17.30 -29.46
N ILE A 156 23.42 -17.33 -30.64
CA ILE A 156 22.87 -18.55 -31.24
C ILE A 156 23.54 -18.81 -32.59
N ASN A 157 24.09 -20.00 -32.76
CA ASN A 157 24.67 -20.43 -34.04
C ASN A 157 23.55 -20.75 -35.03
N THR A 158 23.61 -20.13 -36.22
CA THR A 158 22.56 -20.17 -37.25
C THR A 158 22.79 -21.21 -38.34
N THR A 159 23.88 -21.98 -38.26
CA THR A 159 24.33 -22.94 -39.29
C THR A 159 23.42 -24.16 -39.50
N SER A 160 22.66 -24.58 -38.48
CA SER A 160 21.68 -25.68 -38.61
C SER A 160 20.42 -25.41 -37.79
N GLN A 161 19.27 -25.83 -38.31
CA GLN A 161 17.95 -25.56 -37.73
C GLN A 161 17.74 -26.33 -36.41
N ASP A 162 18.13 -27.61 -36.35
CA ASP A 162 17.95 -28.43 -35.14
C ASP A 162 18.76 -27.91 -33.95
N ILE A 163 20.02 -27.48 -34.19
CA ILE A 163 20.87 -26.90 -33.14
C ILE A 163 20.30 -25.56 -32.67
N MET A 164 19.72 -24.77 -33.58
CA MET A 164 19.06 -23.51 -33.25
C MET A 164 17.84 -23.74 -32.36
N GLU A 165 16.97 -24.70 -32.68
CA GLU A 165 15.79 -25.04 -31.89
C GLU A 165 16.14 -25.51 -30.47
N LEU A 166 17.16 -26.38 -30.34
CA LEU A 166 17.64 -26.85 -29.04
C LEU A 166 18.23 -25.71 -28.20
N ARG A 167 19.04 -24.83 -28.81
CA ARG A 167 19.64 -23.69 -28.11
C ARG A 167 18.58 -22.69 -27.68
N ILE A 168 17.63 -22.34 -28.55
CA ILE A 168 16.51 -21.45 -28.20
C ILE A 168 15.68 -22.04 -27.06
N SER A 169 15.37 -23.33 -27.11
CA SER A 169 14.68 -24.02 -26.02
C SER A 169 15.42 -23.93 -24.70
N SER A 170 16.75 -24.08 -24.72
CA SER A 170 17.59 -23.92 -23.53
C SER A 170 17.58 -22.48 -22.99
N VAL A 171 17.59 -21.49 -23.88
CA VAL A 171 17.50 -20.07 -23.51
C VAL A 171 16.15 -19.77 -22.85
N ILE A 172 15.06 -20.28 -23.43
CA ILE A 172 13.70 -20.13 -22.88
C ILE A 172 13.57 -20.81 -21.51
N LYS A 173 14.12 -22.01 -21.32
CA LYS A 173 14.11 -22.68 -20.01
C LYS A 173 14.89 -21.89 -18.96
N ASN A 174 16.07 -21.38 -19.30
CA ASN A 174 16.88 -20.58 -18.40
C ASN A 174 16.21 -19.24 -18.07
N SER A 175 15.57 -18.61 -19.06
CA SER A 175 14.85 -17.35 -18.85
C SER A 175 13.60 -17.54 -18.00
N LEU A 176 12.92 -18.69 -18.10
CA LEU A 176 11.82 -19.08 -17.21
C LEU A 176 12.31 -19.27 -15.77
N TYR A 177 13.43 -19.95 -15.56
CA TYR A 177 14.04 -20.12 -14.25
C TYR A 177 14.43 -18.77 -13.61
N MET A 178 14.96 -17.84 -14.40
CA MET A 178 15.31 -16.49 -13.96
C MET A 178 14.13 -15.51 -13.94
N THR A 179 12.88 -15.98 -14.15
CA THR A 179 11.65 -15.15 -14.18
C THR A 179 11.69 -13.96 -15.15
N GLN A 180 12.45 -14.09 -16.24
CA GLN A 180 12.60 -13.04 -17.24
C GLN A 180 11.33 -12.91 -18.10
N THR A 181 10.75 -11.71 -18.08
CA THR A 181 9.49 -11.39 -18.78
C THR A 181 9.69 -10.68 -20.12
N ARG A 182 10.92 -10.20 -20.40
CA ARG A 182 11.21 -9.35 -21.56
C ARG A 182 12.26 -10.00 -22.46
N TYR A 183 11.93 -10.11 -23.74
CA TYR A 183 12.77 -10.75 -24.75
C TYR A 183 13.03 -9.77 -25.88
N ILE A 184 14.29 -9.58 -26.24
CA ILE A 184 14.74 -8.81 -27.39
C ILE A 184 15.30 -9.81 -28.39
N VAL A 185 14.64 -9.95 -29.53
CA VAL A 185 15.11 -10.83 -30.61
C VAL A 185 15.70 -9.95 -31.69
N CYS A 186 17.03 -10.01 -31.78
CA CYS A 186 17.80 -9.31 -32.80
C CYS A 186 18.22 -10.33 -33.86
N SER A 187 17.59 -10.28 -35.04
CA SER A 187 17.82 -11.23 -36.12
C SER A 187 18.21 -10.49 -37.41
N PRO A 188 19.45 -10.66 -37.90
CA PRO A 188 19.87 -10.09 -39.19
C PRO A 188 19.36 -10.91 -40.37
N ARG A 189 19.44 -10.32 -41.58
CA ARG A 189 18.68 -10.76 -42.75
C ARG A 189 19.07 -12.13 -43.33
N GLU A 190 20.35 -12.47 -43.37
CA GLU A 190 20.80 -13.74 -44.01
C GLU A 190 20.39 -14.99 -43.19
N SER A 191 20.12 -14.83 -41.89
CA SER A 191 19.64 -15.88 -40.98
C SER A 191 18.19 -15.69 -40.51
N ARG A 192 17.49 -14.72 -41.11
CA ARG A 192 16.22 -14.14 -40.61
C ARG A 192 15.02 -15.05 -40.61
N HIS A 193 14.89 -15.86 -41.66
CA HIS A 193 13.80 -16.82 -41.75
C HIS A 193 13.94 -17.92 -40.70
N ASN A 194 15.14 -18.13 -40.17
CA ASN A 194 15.37 -19.16 -39.16
C ASN A 194 15.21 -18.58 -37.75
N LEU A 195 15.95 -17.53 -37.34
CA LEU A 195 16.01 -17.18 -35.91
C LEU A 195 14.69 -16.65 -35.30
N SER A 196 14.06 -15.64 -35.91
CA SER A 196 12.81 -15.06 -35.37
C SER A 196 11.61 -16.01 -35.47
N GLN A 197 11.52 -16.78 -36.56
CA GLN A 197 10.45 -17.76 -36.75
C GLN A 197 10.63 -18.96 -35.82
N THR A 198 11.84 -19.50 -35.72
CA THR A 198 12.17 -20.59 -34.81
C THR A 198 11.98 -20.15 -33.36
N PHE A 199 12.34 -18.92 -32.99
CA PHE A 199 12.03 -18.39 -31.67
C PHE A 199 10.53 -18.34 -31.38
N LEU A 200 9.71 -17.85 -32.32
CA LEU A 200 8.25 -17.81 -32.13
C LEU A 200 7.63 -19.21 -32.04
N ASN A 201 8.11 -20.17 -32.84
CA ASN A 201 7.68 -21.57 -32.78
C ASN A 201 8.00 -22.18 -31.41
N GLN A 202 9.24 -22.03 -30.94
CA GLN A 202 9.64 -22.53 -29.62
C GLN A 202 8.89 -21.80 -28.48
N ALA A 203 8.76 -20.48 -28.56
CA ALA A 203 8.00 -19.69 -27.58
C ALA A 203 6.54 -20.11 -27.46
N LYS A 204 5.94 -20.57 -28.58
CA LYS A 204 4.60 -21.14 -28.61
C LYS A 204 4.55 -22.49 -27.88
N ASP A 205 5.51 -23.38 -28.12
CA ASP A 205 5.54 -24.70 -27.50
C ASP A 205 5.71 -24.58 -25.98
N PHE A 206 6.49 -23.60 -25.50
CA PHE A 206 6.61 -23.24 -24.08
C PHE A 206 5.45 -22.37 -23.54
N SER A 207 4.37 -22.16 -24.32
CA SER A 207 3.20 -21.34 -23.95
C SER A 207 3.51 -19.89 -23.53
N LEU A 208 4.68 -19.35 -23.89
CA LEU A 208 5.09 -17.98 -23.55
C LEU A 208 4.19 -16.92 -24.19
N LEU A 209 3.59 -17.25 -25.33
CA LEU A 209 2.73 -16.34 -26.10
C LEU A 209 1.31 -16.18 -25.49
N LYS A 210 0.94 -17.01 -24.51
CA LYS A 210 -0.35 -16.91 -23.79
C LYS A 210 -0.30 -15.98 -22.58
N ASP A 211 0.89 -15.58 -22.15
CA ASP A 211 1.13 -14.76 -20.96
C ASP A 211 1.05 -13.26 -21.31
N GLU A 212 0.12 -12.53 -20.68
CA GLU A 212 -0.12 -11.09 -20.91
C GLU A 212 1.01 -10.21 -20.35
N ASN A 213 1.80 -10.73 -19.42
CA ASN A 213 2.88 -9.99 -18.77
C ASN A 213 4.20 -10.06 -19.54
N ARG A 214 4.32 -10.95 -20.53
CA ARG A 214 5.51 -11.07 -21.35
C ARG A 214 5.54 -10.08 -22.49
N VAL A 215 6.72 -9.52 -22.70
CA VAL A 215 6.97 -8.52 -23.74
C VAL A 215 8.07 -9.02 -24.65
N PHE A 216 7.82 -8.97 -25.94
CA PHE A 216 8.80 -9.32 -26.96
C PHE A 216 9.03 -8.10 -27.84
N VAL A 217 10.29 -7.77 -28.05
CA VAL A 217 10.73 -6.70 -28.93
C VAL A 217 11.52 -7.32 -30.06
N PHE A 218 10.97 -7.22 -31.27
CA PHE A 218 11.64 -7.71 -32.47
C PHE A 218 12.31 -6.53 -33.16
N ILE A 219 13.63 -6.64 -33.33
CA ILE A 219 14.38 -5.74 -34.18
C ILE A 219 14.45 -6.44 -35.54
N ASP A 220 13.42 -6.20 -36.35
CA ASP A 220 13.37 -6.65 -37.73
C ASP A 220 12.97 -5.46 -38.62
N PRO A 221 13.89 -4.95 -39.46
CA PRO A 221 13.63 -3.79 -40.31
C PRO A 221 12.54 -4.04 -41.37
N THR A 222 12.15 -5.28 -41.68
CA THR A 222 11.15 -5.56 -42.73
C THR A 222 10.15 -6.66 -42.40
N SER A 223 9.89 -6.98 -41.12
CA SER A 223 8.95 -8.06 -40.76
C SER A 223 7.53 -7.75 -41.24
N SER A 224 7.16 -8.15 -42.46
CA SER A 224 5.83 -8.68 -42.64
C SER A 224 5.84 -9.99 -41.84
N PHE A 225 4.98 -10.11 -40.82
CA PHE A 225 4.64 -11.43 -40.27
C PHE A 225 3.77 -12.17 -41.30
N GLU A 226 4.22 -12.20 -42.56
CA GLU A 226 3.57 -12.86 -43.67
C GLU A 226 3.88 -14.35 -43.59
N PRO A 227 2.86 -15.22 -43.69
CA PRO A 227 3.09 -16.62 -43.88
C PRO A 227 3.73 -16.84 -45.25
N LEU A 228 4.85 -17.56 -45.29
CA LEU A 228 5.37 -18.14 -46.52
C LEU A 228 4.24 -18.95 -47.17
N SER A 229 4.03 -18.73 -48.46
CA SER A 229 2.92 -19.27 -49.24
C SER A 229 2.81 -20.79 -49.06
N GLY A 230 1.71 -21.23 -48.45
CA GLY A 230 1.41 -22.63 -48.18
C GLY A 230 0.62 -22.79 -46.88
N ASN A 231 -0.71 -22.71 -46.99
CA ASN A 231 -1.71 -22.83 -45.91
C ASN A 231 -1.57 -21.86 -44.71
N ASN A 232 -2.61 -21.04 -44.55
CA ASN A 232 -2.87 -19.97 -43.58
C ASN A 232 -2.79 -20.30 -42.06
N TYR A 233 -1.98 -21.26 -41.63
CA TYR A 233 -1.89 -21.67 -40.22
C TYR A 233 -1.24 -20.62 -39.31
N PHE A 234 -0.29 -19.82 -39.80
CA PHE A 234 0.45 -18.85 -38.98
C PHE A 234 -0.38 -17.60 -38.65
N LYS A 235 -1.12 -17.08 -39.63
CA LYS A 235 -1.97 -15.89 -39.48
C LYS A 235 -3.11 -16.16 -38.49
N MET A 236 -3.81 -17.31 -38.62
CA MET A 236 -4.92 -17.71 -37.74
C MET A 236 -4.49 -17.94 -36.27
N LYS A 237 -3.27 -18.42 -36.01
CA LYS A 237 -2.81 -18.74 -34.64
C LYS A 237 -2.19 -17.55 -33.91
N LEU A 238 -1.61 -16.57 -34.61
CA LEU A 238 -1.12 -15.32 -34.00
C LEU A 238 -2.25 -14.42 -33.47
N TYR A 239 -3.49 -14.58 -33.93
CA TYR A 239 -4.66 -13.89 -33.37
C TYR A 239 -5.06 -14.40 -31.96
N ALA A 240 -4.58 -15.59 -31.56
CA ALA A 240 -4.83 -16.17 -30.24
C ALA A 240 -3.75 -15.79 -29.20
N VAL A 241 -2.76 -14.96 -29.59
CA VAL A 241 -1.64 -14.55 -28.75
C VAL A 241 -2.06 -13.39 -27.85
N LYS A 242 -1.77 -13.51 -26.55
CA LYS A 242 -2.12 -12.51 -25.52
C LYS A 242 -0.94 -11.61 -25.12
N CYS A 243 0.29 -11.99 -25.48
CA CYS A 243 1.49 -11.23 -25.13
C CYS A 243 1.68 -9.96 -25.97
N LYS A 244 2.51 -9.02 -25.48
CA LYS A 244 2.80 -7.76 -26.19
C LYS A 244 4.02 -7.93 -27.10
N LEU A 245 3.81 -7.94 -28.41
CA LEU A 245 4.87 -7.99 -29.43
C LEU A 245 5.07 -6.58 -30.00
N PHE A 246 6.26 -5.99 -29.86
CA PHE A 246 6.61 -4.67 -30.39
C PHE A 246 7.59 -4.78 -31.57
N THR A 247 7.36 -3.98 -32.60
CA THR A 247 8.28 -3.81 -33.74
C THR A 247 8.25 -2.37 -34.24
N PHE A 248 9.40 -1.84 -34.64
CA PHE A 248 9.48 -0.57 -35.35
C PHE A 248 9.49 -0.81 -36.86
N ARG A 249 8.78 0.03 -37.63
CA ARG A 249 8.81 -0.01 -39.09
C ARG A 249 8.83 1.39 -39.68
N TYR A 250 9.48 1.56 -40.82
CA TYR A 250 9.54 2.83 -41.55
C TYR A 250 8.45 2.96 -42.64
N ILE A 251 7.50 2.02 -42.71
CA ILE A 251 6.42 1.99 -43.71
C ILE A 251 5.08 2.26 -43.03
N LYS A 252 4.24 3.05 -43.69
CA LYS A 252 2.87 3.35 -43.29
C LYS A 252 1.94 2.23 -43.78
N MET A 253 1.22 1.56 -42.87
CA MET A 253 0.50 0.31 -43.16
C MET A 253 -0.86 0.45 -43.87
N ASP A 254 -1.27 1.66 -44.29
CA ASP A 254 -2.56 1.88 -45.00
C ASP A 254 -2.65 1.15 -46.36
N SER A 255 -1.56 0.50 -46.82
CA SER A 255 -1.52 -0.38 -47.98
C SER A 255 -1.22 -1.83 -47.57
N PHE A 256 -2.26 -2.60 -47.25
CA PHE A 256 -2.17 -3.91 -46.59
C PHE A 256 -1.54 -5.07 -47.40
N ASP A 257 -1.22 -4.87 -48.67
CA ASP A 257 -0.75 -5.95 -49.58
C ASP A 257 0.67 -5.76 -50.12
N MET A 258 1.46 -4.86 -49.53
CA MET A 258 2.71 -4.42 -50.17
C MET A 258 3.97 -4.67 -49.33
N HIS A 259 4.77 -5.65 -49.76
CA HIS A 259 6.07 -5.97 -49.16
C HIS A 259 6.99 -4.72 -49.09
N PRO A 260 7.79 -4.53 -48.02
CA PRO A 260 8.67 -3.37 -47.85
C PRO A 260 9.57 -3.03 -49.04
N GLN A 261 10.08 -4.05 -49.73
CA GLN A 261 10.90 -3.86 -50.92
C GLN A 261 10.10 -3.26 -52.08
N ASN A 262 8.84 -3.65 -52.23
CA ASN A 262 7.98 -3.10 -53.27
C ASN A 262 7.71 -1.61 -52.95
N ALA A 263 7.50 -1.27 -51.67
CA ALA A 263 7.25 0.11 -51.25
C ALA A 263 8.46 1.01 -51.56
N VAL A 264 9.65 0.52 -51.21
CA VAL A 264 10.92 1.18 -51.57
C VAL A 264 11.07 1.30 -53.09
N ALA A 265 10.79 0.25 -53.87
CA ALA A 265 10.91 0.30 -55.32
C ALA A 265 9.96 1.34 -55.96
N LYS A 266 8.73 1.49 -55.45
CA LYS A 266 7.81 2.55 -55.89
C LYS A 266 8.34 3.94 -55.55
N ASP A 267 8.88 4.12 -54.35
CA ASP A 267 9.46 5.40 -53.94
C ASP A 267 10.70 5.75 -54.78
N VAL A 268 11.57 4.77 -55.09
CA VAL A 268 12.73 4.97 -55.97
C VAL A 268 12.28 5.40 -57.37
N ALA A 269 11.29 4.72 -57.94
CA ALA A 269 10.77 5.07 -59.26
C ALA A 269 10.25 6.53 -59.29
N GLU A 270 9.56 6.96 -58.23
CA GLU A 270 9.08 8.34 -58.10
C GLU A 270 10.22 9.35 -57.92
N ILE A 271 11.24 9.04 -57.12
CA ILE A 271 12.44 9.88 -56.95
C ILE A 271 13.13 10.08 -58.30
N THR A 272 13.38 8.98 -59.01
CA THR A 272 14.05 9.02 -60.30
C THR A 272 13.23 9.80 -61.33
N ARG A 273 11.91 9.61 -61.36
CA ARG A 273 11.02 10.37 -62.23
C ARG A 273 11.10 11.88 -61.97
N ARG A 274 11.03 12.32 -60.70
CA ARG A 274 11.14 13.74 -60.34
C ARG A 274 12.51 14.35 -60.68
N ALA A 275 13.58 13.61 -60.42
CA ALA A 275 14.93 14.05 -60.76
C ALA A 275 15.14 14.19 -62.28
N LEU A 276 14.62 13.25 -63.07
CA LEU A 276 14.66 13.33 -64.53
C LEU A 276 13.89 14.54 -65.07
N LEU A 277 12.69 14.81 -64.53
CA LEU A 277 11.88 15.95 -64.93
C LEU A 277 12.53 17.30 -64.61
N THR A 278 13.29 17.40 -63.52
CA THR A 278 14.03 18.62 -63.17
C THR A 278 15.35 18.76 -63.94
N TYR A 279 15.91 17.66 -64.42
CA TYR A 279 17.17 17.65 -65.17
C TYR A 279 16.96 17.94 -66.67
N ALA A 280 15.96 17.31 -67.30
CA ALA A 280 15.69 17.40 -68.74
C ALA A 280 15.50 18.83 -69.34
N PRO A 281 14.84 19.80 -68.68
CA PRO A 281 14.62 21.13 -69.27
C PRO A 281 15.90 21.99 -69.35
N HIS A 282 16.96 21.64 -68.63
CA HIS A 282 18.20 22.43 -68.56
C HIS A 282 19.30 21.97 -69.54
N HIS A 283 19.18 20.81 -70.19
CA HIS A 283 20.24 20.22 -71.02
C HIS A 283 19.77 19.70 -72.38
N LYS A 284 20.48 20.09 -73.45
CA LYS A 284 20.36 19.57 -74.83
C LYS A 284 21.67 18.92 -75.32
N GLY A 285 22.50 18.39 -74.42
CA GLY A 285 23.83 17.84 -74.72
C GLY A 285 24.25 16.67 -73.81
N ASN A 286 25.56 16.37 -73.75
CA ASN A 286 26.15 15.25 -72.98
C ASN A 286 25.72 15.28 -71.50
N PHE A 287 25.34 14.10 -71.00
CA PHE A 287 24.89 13.91 -69.62
C PHE A 287 25.98 14.24 -68.59
N ASN A 288 25.68 15.16 -67.67
CA ASN A 288 26.54 15.50 -66.53
C ASN A 288 26.06 14.78 -65.28
N THR A 289 26.84 13.78 -64.84
CA THR A 289 26.50 12.91 -63.72
C THR A 289 26.49 13.64 -62.38
N ALA A 290 27.41 14.59 -62.15
CA ALA A 290 27.49 15.35 -60.91
C ALA A 290 26.25 16.26 -60.71
N GLU A 291 25.78 16.88 -61.79
CA GLU A 291 24.58 17.73 -61.76
C GLU A 291 23.31 16.89 -61.58
N PHE A 292 23.20 15.74 -62.27
CA PHE A 292 22.09 14.82 -62.05
C PHE A 292 22.06 14.26 -60.63
N MET A 293 23.22 13.95 -60.05
CA MET A 293 23.33 13.54 -58.65
C MET A 293 22.89 14.65 -57.68
N GLN A 294 23.20 15.92 -57.99
CA GLN A 294 22.71 17.05 -57.22
C GLN A 294 21.18 17.16 -57.31
N LYS A 295 20.59 16.96 -58.50
CA LYS A 295 19.13 16.94 -58.67
C LYS A 295 18.49 15.78 -57.92
N LEU A 296 19.07 14.57 -57.99
CA LEU A 296 18.60 13.41 -57.22
C LEU A 296 18.61 13.68 -55.70
N LYS A 297 19.69 14.25 -55.16
CA LYS A 297 19.78 14.61 -53.73
C LYS A 297 18.81 15.72 -53.33
N SER A 298 18.41 16.59 -54.26
CA SER A 298 17.44 17.68 -54.02
C SER A 298 15.98 17.25 -54.03
N VAL A 299 15.67 16.01 -54.45
CA VAL A 299 14.28 15.52 -54.49
C VAL A 299 13.75 15.35 -53.07
N VAL A 300 12.60 15.99 -52.80
CA VAL A 300 11.82 15.81 -51.57
C VAL A 300 10.47 15.19 -51.92
N ILE A 301 10.09 14.16 -51.18
CA ILE A 301 8.77 13.51 -51.27
C ILE A 301 8.13 13.54 -49.88
N GLU A 302 7.02 14.25 -49.76
CA GLU A 302 6.29 14.38 -48.50
C GLU A 302 5.42 13.15 -48.20
N ASP A 303 4.74 12.61 -49.22
CA ASP A 303 3.82 11.46 -49.11
C ASP A 303 4.32 10.24 -49.92
N GLY A 304 5.49 9.71 -49.53
CA GLY A 304 6.02 8.45 -50.06
C GLY A 304 5.40 7.23 -49.36
N LYS A 305 5.52 6.04 -49.96
CA LYS A 305 5.06 4.78 -49.32
C LYS A 305 5.87 4.46 -48.05
N THR A 306 7.11 4.90 -48.00
CA THR A 306 7.98 4.84 -46.82
C THR A 306 7.93 6.12 -45.96
N GLY A 307 6.95 7.01 -46.17
CA GLY A 307 6.84 8.30 -45.48
C GLY A 307 7.70 9.40 -46.13
N TRP A 308 8.10 10.38 -45.33
CA TRP A 308 8.86 11.53 -45.79
C TRP A 308 10.27 11.14 -46.26
N ILE A 309 10.66 11.55 -47.47
CA ILE A 309 11.97 11.27 -48.07
C ILE A 309 12.66 12.58 -48.40
N ALA A 310 13.83 12.78 -47.79
CA ALA A 310 14.78 13.82 -48.12
C ALA A 310 16.20 13.25 -47.95
N PHE A 311 17.20 13.81 -48.66
CA PHE A 311 18.57 13.34 -48.58
C PHE A 311 19.49 14.41 -47.97
N ASN A 312 20.53 13.97 -47.27
CA ASN A 312 21.64 14.84 -46.86
C ASN A 312 22.65 15.00 -48.02
N ALA A 313 23.66 15.87 -47.85
CA ALA A 313 24.70 16.09 -48.85
C ALA A 313 25.47 14.79 -49.22
N THR A 314 25.53 13.84 -48.28
CA THR A 314 26.20 12.54 -48.44
C THR A 314 25.30 11.46 -49.07
N GLY A 315 24.04 11.76 -49.42
CA GLY A 315 23.12 10.82 -50.07
C GLY A 315 22.38 9.88 -49.12
N GLU A 316 22.44 10.09 -47.80
CA GLU A 316 21.64 9.33 -46.82
C GLU A 316 20.31 10.01 -46.56
N ARG A 317 19.29 9.21 -46.25
CA ARG A 317 17.96 9.71 -45.94
C ARG A 317 17.90 10.48 -44.60
N LYS A 318 17.31 11.67 -44.61
CA LYS A 318 17.03 12.54 -43.45
C LYS A 318 15.52 12.74 -43.28
N ASN A 319 15.11 13.12 -42.07
CA ASN A 319 13.74 13.52 -41.72
C ASN A 319 12.71 12.42 -42.01
N TYR A 320 12.98 11.23 -41.49
CA TYR A 320 12.08 10.07 -41.58
C TYR A 320 11.46 9.78 -40.21
N SER A 321 10.36 9.04 -40.22
CA SER A 321 9.67 8.59 -39.02
C SER A 321 9.65 7.06 -38.95
N LEU A 322 9.78 6.51 -37.74
CA LEU A 322 9.60 5.09 -37.47
C LEU A 322 8.29 4.88 -36.73
N HIS A 323 7.40 4.09 -37.29
CA HIS A 323 6.12 3.72 -36.69
C HIS A 323 6.32 2.53 -35.74
N LEU A 324 5.90 2.69 -34.49
CA LEU A 324 5.86 1.63 -33.48
C LEU A 324 4.55 0.85 -33.65
N TYR A 325 4.66 -0.43 -33.95
CA TYR A 325 3.53 -1.35 -34.00
C TYR A 325 3.55 -2.27 -32.79
N GLN A 326 2.36 -2.50 -32.23
CA GLN A 326 2.12 -3.60 -31.32
C GLN A 326 1.19 -4.58 -32.04
N HIS A 327 1.53 -5.86 -32.03
CA HIS A 327 0.65 -6.89 -32.56
C HIS A 327 -0.66 -6.90 -31.75
N SER A 328 -1.78 -6.62 -32.42
CA SER A 328 -3.14 -6.60 -31.91
C SER A 328 -4.09 -6.83 -33.09
N GLN A 329 -5.35 -7.20 -32.84
CA GLN A 329 -6.35 -7.53 -33.89
C GLN A 329 -6.47 -6.45 -34.98
N ASP A 330 -6.20 -5.19 -34.63
CA ASP A 330 -6.35 -4.03 -35.51
C ASP A 330 -5.08 -3.59 -36.28
N ASN A 331 -3.89 -4.18 -36.03
CA ASN A 331 -2.62 -3.83 -36.70
C ASN A 331 -2.35 -2.31 -36.89
N LYS A 332 -2.82 -1.47 -35.96
CA LYS A 332 -2.61 -0.01 -36.01
C LYS A 332 -1.25 0.37 -35.42
N ALA A 333 -0.62 1.39 -36.01
CA ALA A 333 0.54 2.03 -35.40
C ALA A 333 0.12 2.68 -34.07
N ILE A 334 0.90 2.44 -33.02
CA ILE A 334 0.64 2.90 -31.65
C ILE A 334 1.53 4.08 -31.28
N GLY A 335 2.62 4.30 -32.02
CA GLY A 335 3.46 5.47 -31.85
C GLY A 335 4.27 5.80 -33.09
N ILE A 336 4.84 6.99 -33.09
CA ILE A 336 5.72 7.52 -34.12
C ILE A 336 6.99 7.99 -33.42
N TRP A 337 8.13 7.51 -33.91
CA TRP A 337 9.45 7.90 -33.47
C TRP A 337 10.11 8.80 -34.51
N THR A 338 10.68 9.92 -34.07
CA THR A 338 11.37 10.90 -34.92
C THR A 338 12.76 11.21 -34.34
N PRO A 339 13.82 11.28 -35.16
CA PRO A 339 15.19 11.49 -34.68
C PRO A 339 15.48 12.92 -34.20
N ASP A 340 14.78 13.93 -34.73
CA ASP A 340 15.14 15.36 -34.59
C ASP A 340 14.71 16.03 -33.25
N LYS A 341 14.26 15.28 -32.24
CA LYS A 341 13.80 15.84 -30.95
C LYS A 341 14.80 15.64 -29.81
N ASN A 342 14.96 16.66 -28.96
CA ASN A 342 16.01 16.74 -27.93
C ASN A 342 15.82 15.78 -26.74
N SER A 343 14.58 15.34 -26.44
CA SER A 343 14.27 14.44 -25.33
C SER A 343 13.79 13.06 -25.80
N SER A 344 14.20 11.98 -25.12
CA SER A 344 13.76 10.60 -25.41
C SER A 344 12.23 10.42 -25.36
N ARG A 345 11.54 11.16 -24.48
CA ARG A 345 10.08 11.16 -24.39
C ARG A 345 9.40 11.88 -25.55
N GLU A 346 10.07 12.87 -26.12
CA GLU A 346 9.54 13.65 -27.23
C GLU A 346 9.80 12.94 -28.56
N ARG A 347 10.94 12.22 -28.67
CA ARG A 347 11.31 11.41 -29.83
C ARG A 347 10.28 10.34 -30.14
N LEU A 348 9.73 9.64 -29.15
CA LEU A 348 8.65 8.65 -29.33
C LEU A 348 7.30 9.19 -28.83
N THR A 349 6.41 9.55 -29.74
CA THR A 349 5.03 9.97 -29.40
C THR A 349 4.05 8.83 -29.65
N PHE A 350 3.20 8.51 -28.67
CA PHE A 350 2.12 7.56 -28.89
C PHE A 350 1.01 8.24 -29.69
N ILE A 351 0.47 7.55 -30.69
CA ILE A 351 -0.72 8.02 -31.40
C ILE A 351 -1.87 7.84 -30.42
N GLU A 352 -2.33 8.95 -29.84
CA GLU A 352 -3.56 8.98 -29.06
C GLU A 352 -4.68 8.50 -29.97
N THR A 353 -5.06 7.24 -29.85
CA THR A 353 -6.39 6.87 -30.28
C THR A 353 -7.31 7.64 -29.35
N ASN A 354 -8.07 8.58 -29.89
CA ASN A 354 -9.10 9.36 -29.19
C ASN A 354 -10.16 8.49 -28.47
N ASN A 355 -10.00 7.16 -28.48
CA ASN A 355 -10.78 6.18 -27.75
C ASN A 355 -9.99 5.37 -26.70
N SER A 356 -8.68 5.54 -26.47
CA SER A 356 -7.96 4.71 -25.48
C SER A 356 -7.66 5.39 -24.14
N ASP A 357 -7.58 6.73 -24.09
CA ASP A 357 -7.36 7.44 -22.82
C ASP A 357 -8.66 7.66 -22.05
N SER A 358 -9.80 7.64 -22.74
CA SER A 358 -11.12 7.50 -22.11
C SER A 358 -11.40 6.06 -21.70
N ILE A 359 -10.84 5.02 -22.34
CA ILE A 359 -11.08 3.60 -21.98
C ILE A 359 -10.10 3.08 -20.92
N ARG A 360 -8.84 3.55 -20.84
CA ARG A 360 -7.93 3.15 -19.75
C ARG A 360 -8.17 3.90 -18.44
N SER A 361 -8.73 5.09 -18.49
CA SER A 361 -9.17 5.82 -17.29
C SER A 361 -10.58 5.42 -16.86
N LYS A 362 -11.52 5.15 -17.80
CA LYS A 362 -12.87 4.70 -17.45
C LYS A 362 -13.01 3.19 -17.25
N GLY A 363 -12.15 2.34 -17.81
CA GLY A 363 -12.32 0.89 -17.75
C GLY A 363 -11.98 0.22 -16.41
N LEU A 364 -11.09 0.81 -15.60
CA LEU A 364 -10.63 0.19 -14.34
C LEU A 364 -11.62 0.36 -13.18
N PHE A 365 -12.54 1.33 -13.29
CA PHE A 365 -13.56 1.66 -12.30
C PHE A 365 -14.99 1.74 -12.89
N ALA A 366 -15.16 1.44 -14.19
CA ALA A 366 -16.50 1.33 -14.81
C ALA A 366 -17.28 0.12 -14.29
N LYS A 367 -16.58 -0.92 -13.83
CA LYS A 367 -17.19 -2.08 -13.15
C LYS A 367 -17.50 -1.70 -11.69
N THR A 368 -18.66 -2.12 -11.20
CA THR A 368 -18.96 -2.05 -9.76
C THR A 368 -17.96 -2.92 -9.00
N GLN A 369 -17.19 -2.30 -8.11
CA GLN A 369 -16.18 -2.99 -7.30
C GLN A 369 -16.86 -3.68 -6.11
N ILE A 370 -16.49 -4.93 -5.85
CA ILE A 370 -16.96 -5.66 -4.67
C ILE A 370 -16.03 -5.35 -3.51
N ILE A 371 -16.55 -4.65 -2.51
CA ILE A 371 -15.81 -4.28 -1.31
C ILE A 371 -16.26 -5.18 -0.17
N MET A 372 -15.32 -5.87 0.47
CA MET A 372 -15.59 -6.66 1.66
C MET A 372 -15.14 -5.94 2.92
N ALA A 373 -15.95 -6.03 3.97
CA ALA A 373 -15.64 -5.49 5.29
C ALA A 373 -16.13 -6.42 6.41
N VAL A 374 -15.48 -6.34 7.58
CA VAL A 374 -15.97 -6.99 8.81
C VAL A 374 -16.81 -5.98 9.58
N GLU A 375 -17.91 -6.43 10.18
CA GLU A 375 -18.79 -5.58 11.00
C GLU A 375 -18.16 -5.31 12.38
N GLU A 376 -17.52 -4.14 12.53
CA GLU A 376 -16.91 -3.70 13.79
C GLU A 376 -17.08 -2.19 14.03
N ARG A 377 -17.43 -1.82 15.27
CA ARG A 377 -17.52 -0.41 15.70
C ARG A 377 -16.12 0.13 16.04
N PRO A 378 -15.74 1.35 15.58
CA PRO A 378 -16.52 2.35 14.83
C PRO A 378 -16.30 2.35 13.30
N PHE A 379 -15.73 1.28 12.74
CA PHE A 379 -15.33 1.22 11.33
C PHE A 379 -16.50 0.96 10.38
N VAL A 380 -17.27 -0.11 10.61
CA VAL A 380 -18.44 -0.52 9.83
C VAL A 380 -19.46 -1.15 10.75
N PHE A 381 -20.65 -0.56 10.88
CA PHE A 381 -21.74 -1.14 11.68
C PHE A 381 -23.09 -0.63 11.18
N LYS A 382 -24.15 -1.39 11.45
CA LYS A 382 -25.52 -0.99 11.08
C LYS A 382 -26.01 0.16 11.96
N THR A 383 -26.60 1.18 11.34
CA THR A 383 -27.36 2.21 12.06
C THR A 383 -28.78 1.71 12.33
N ASN A 384 -29.33 1.98 13.52
CA ASN A 384 -30.69 1.56 13.95
C ASN A 384 -31.85 2.28 13.22
N GLY A 385 -31.63 2.80 12.00
CA GLY A 385 -32.65 3.42 11.15
C GLY A 385 -33.19 2.43 10.12
N THR A 386 -34.47 2.58 9.76
CA THR A 386 -35.35 1.67 8.99
C THR A 386 -34.85 1.17 7.63
N ASN A 387 -33.68 1.58 7.14
CA ASN A 387 -33.10 1.14 5.86
C ASN A 387 -31.88 0.22 5.98
N GLY A 388 -31.43 -0.15 7.19
CA GLY A 388 -30.34 -1.14 7.36
C GLY A 388 -29.00 -0.75 6.72
N ASN A 389 -28.79 0.54 6.44
CA ASN A 389 -27.55 1.03 5.83
C ASN A 389 -26.38 0.95 6.82
N TYR A 390 -25.22 0.54 6.30
CA TYR A 390 -23.95 0.53 7.05
C TYR A 390 -23.35 1.92 7.13
N THR A 391 -22.80 2.25 8.29
CA THR A 391 -22.15 3.51 8.60
C THR A 391 -20.87 3.27 9.39
N GLY A 392 -19.94 4.22 9.33
CA GLY A 392 -18.71 4.18 10.12
C GLY A 392 -17.55 4.86 9.41
N PHE A 393 -16.39 4.89 10.07
CA PHE A 393 -15.19 5.53 9.55
C PHE A 393 -14.77 4.99 8.16
N THR A 394 -14.81 3.68 7.98
CA THR A 394 -14.41 3.04 6.72
C THR A 394 -15.39 3.35 5.59
N ILE A 395 -16.67 3.49 5.90
CA ILE A 395 -17.71 3.85 4.93
C ILE A 395 -17.52 5.30 4.47
N ASP A 396 -17.26 6.22 5.39
CA ASP A 396 -16.95 7.62 5.07
C ASP A 396 -15.69 7.72 4.19
N LEU A 397 -14.64 6.95 4.53
CA LEU A 397 -13.41 6.87 3.76
C LEU A 397 -13.65 6.35 2.32
N ILE A 398 -14.38 5.24 2.18
CA ILE A 398 -14.68 4.66 0.87
C ILE A 398 -15.60 5.57 0.05
N ASN A 399 -16.56 6.27 0.66
CA ASN A 399 -17.41 7.22 -0.04
C ASN A 399 -16.62 8.42 -0.57
N GLU A 400 -15.60 8.87 0.16
CA GLU A 400 -14.71 9.94 -0.29
C GLU A 400 -13.77 9.46 -1.41
N LEU A 401 -13.22 8.25 -1.30
CA LEU A 401 -12.47 7.63 -2.40
C LEU A 401 -13.35 7.42 -3.64
N LYS A 402 -14.61 6.99 -3.47
CA LYS A 402 -15.61 6.85 -4.51
C LYS A 402 -15.82 8.18 -5.25
N ARG A 403 -15.91 9.29 -4.52
CA ARG A 403 -16.08 10.64 -5.07
C ARG A 403 -14.86 11.07 -5.88
N ARG A 404 -13.64 10.83 -5.38
CA ARG A 404 -12.38 11.24 -6.03
C ARG A 404 -12.03 10.39 -7.25
N LEU A 405 -12.25 9.08 -7.16
CA LEU A 405 -11.90 8.11 -8.20
C LEU A 405 -13.08 7.77 -9.14
N SER A 406 -14.28 8.30 -8.86
CA SER A 406 -15.50 8.13 -9.67
C SER A 406 -15.87 6.66 -9.97
N PHE A 407 -15.78 5.77 -8.96
CA PHE A 407 -16.17 4.36 -9.09
C PHE A 407 -17.53 4.06 -8.44
N LYS A 408 -18.09 2.88 -8.73
CA LYS A 408 -19.26 2.32 -8.02
C LYS A 408 -18.80 1.12 -7.20
N TYR A 409 -19.42 0.88 -6.04
CA TYR A 409 -19.11 -0.28 -5.22
C TYR A 409 -20.35 -0.94 -4.64
N GLU A 410 -20.23 -2.22 -4.34
CA GLU A 410 -21.17 -3.03 -3.57
C GLU A 410 -20.46 -3.52 -2.31
N LEU A 411 -21.05 -3.30 -1.14
CA LEU A 411 -20.48 -3.70 0.15
C LEU A 411 -20.99 -5.08 0.55
N LYS A 412 -20.07 -6.00 0.87
CA LYS A 412 -20.37 -7.33 1.42
C LYS A 412 -19.72 -7.49 2.80
N ILE A 413 -20.50 -7.95 3.77
CA ILE A 413 -19.99 -8.22 5.12
C ILE A 413 -19.46 -9.65 5.20
N VAL A 414 -18.33 -9.81 5.87
CA VAL A 414 -17.66 -11.10 6.10
C VAL A 414 -17.40 -11.24 7.60
N ASP A 415 -17.49 -12.47 8.11
CA ASP A 415 -17.35 -12.75 9.55
C ASP A 415 -15.89 -12.76 10.03
N SER A 416 -14.92 -12.99 9.14
CA SER A 416 -13.51 -13.12 9.52
C SER A 416 -12.55 -12.34 8.61
N TYR A 417 -11.50 -11.81 9.23
CA TYR A 417 -10.45 -11.04 8.55
C TYR A 417 -9.59 -11.89 7.63
N GLY A 418 -9.21 -13.08 8.09
CA GLY A 418 -8.35 -14.01 7.35
C GLY A 418 -7.03 -14.28 8.08
N ILE A 419 -6.84 -15.53 8.48
CA ILE A 419 -5.62 -16.11 9.04
C ILE A 419 -5.20 -17.29 8.16
N LYS A 420 -3.89 -17.57 8.16
CA LYS A 420 -3.32 -18.77 7.58
C LYS A 420 -3.49 -19.95 8.53
N ASP A 421 -4.16 -21.00 8.07
CA ASP A 421 -4.29 -22.25 8.80
C ASP A 421 -2.97 -23.03 8.83
N SER A 422 -2.88 -24.04 9.69
CA SER A 422 -1.75 -24.98 9.81
C SER A 422 -1.38 -25.67 8.49
N ASP A 423 -2.36 -25.96 7.63
CA ASP A 423 -2.17 -26.50 6.29
C ASP A 423 -1.70 -25.46 5.25
N GLY A 424 -1.61 -24.20 5.65
CA GLY A 424 -1.17 -23.09 4.82
C GLY A 424 -2.24 -22.42 3.95
N ASN A 425 -3.51 -22.84 4.09
CA ASN A 425 -4.66 -22.22 3.44
C ASN A 425 -5.10 -20.95 4.17
N TRP A 426 -5.62 -19.97 3.42
CA TRP A 426 -6.17 -18.74 3.98
C TRP A 426 -7.69 -18.82 4.08
N ASN A 427 -8.28 -18.13 5.04
CA ASN A 427 -9.73 -17.98 5.18
C ASN A 427 -10.16 -16.49 5.13
N GLY A 428 -11.47 -16.24 5.26
CA GLY A 428 -12.03 -14.90 5.44
C GLY A 428 -11.80 -13.95 4.27
N MET A 429 -11.68 -12.66 4.60
CA MET A 429 -11.52 -11.58 3.62
C MET A 429 -10.25 -11.73 2.77
N ILE A 430 -9.14 -12.18 3.33
CA ILE A 430 -7.88 -12.37 2.59
C ILE A 430 -8.05 -13.44 1.48
N GLU A 431 -8.70 -14.56 1.78
CA GLU A 431 -8.93 -15.60 0.75
C GLU A 431 -9.93 -15.13 -0.32
N ALA A 432 -10.95 -14.36 0.07
CA ALA A 432 -11.91 -13.79 -0.87
C ALA A 432 -11.26 -12.83 -1.88
N ILE A 433 -10.28 -12.03 -1.43
CA ILE A 433 -9.50 -11.15 -2.32
C ILE A 433 -8.56 -11.98 -3.21
N ARG A 434 -7.88 -12.98 -2.64
CA ARG A 434 -6.96 -13.86 -3.39
C ARG A 434 -7.68 -14.61 -4.52
N THR A 435 -8.90 -15.07 -4.27
CA THR A 435 -9.74 -15.83 -5.21
C THR A 435 -10.55 -14.97 -6.20
N ASN A 436 -10.41 -13.63 -6.16
CA ASN A 436 -11.20 -12.66 -6.95
C ASN A 436 -12.71 -12.67 -6.66
N GLN A 437 -13.12 -13.07 -5.45
CA GLN A 437 -14.49 -12.89 -4.99
C GLN A 437 -14.75 -11.46 -4.50
N ALA A 438 -13.70 -10.76 -4.09
CA ALA A 438 -13.70 -9.34 -3.73
C ALA A 438 -12.57 -8.59 -4.45
N ASP A 439 -12.82 -7.33 -4.75
CA ASP A 439 -11.82 -6.43 -5.34
C ASP A 439 -11.02 -5.71 -4.26
N LEU A 440 -11.68 -5.25 -3.18
CA LEU A 440 -11.06 -4.53 -2.08
C LEU A 440 -11.49 -5.09 -0.72
N GLY A 441 -10.56 -5.18 0.22
CA GLY A 441 -10.80 -5.44 1.63
C GLY A 441 -10.60 -4.19 2.46
N VAL A 442 -11.63 -3.78 3.21
CA VAL A 442 -11.61 -2.56 4.02
C VAL A 442 -12.13 -2.82 5.43
N GLY A 443 -11.67 -2.03 6.40
CA GLY A 443 -12.08 -2.13 7.80
C GLY A 443 -10.89 -1.92 8.72
N ALA A 444 -10.93 -2.50 9.92
CA ALA A 444 -9.79 -2.56 10.83
C ALA A 444 -8.79 -3.67 10.41
N LEU A 445 -8.43 -3.71 9.12
CA LEU A 445 -7.54 -4.75 8.58
C LEU A 445 -6.08 -4.33 8.75
N SER A 446 -5.40 -4.99 9.69
CA SER A 446 -3.97 -4.77 9.94
C SER A 446 -3.08 -5.29 8.80
N VAL A 447 -2.14 -4.45 8.38
CA VAL A 447 -1.05 -4.81 7.44
C VAL A 447 -0.01 -5.66 8.18
N THR A 448 0.12 -6.92 7.81
CA THR A 448 1.11 -7.85 8.41
C THR A 448 1.99 -8.47 7.32
N SER A 449 3.21 -8.88 7.68
CA SER A 449 4.15 -9.50 6.73
C SER A 449 3.60 -10.80 6.12
N GLU A 450 2.76 -11.54 6.83
CA GLU A 450 2.16 -12.77 6.28
C GLU A 450 1.08 -12.46 5.24
N ARG A 451 0.26 -11.43 5.48
CA ARG A 451 -0.81 -11.02 4.55
C ARG A 451 -0.23 -10.31 3.32
N ASP A 452 0.80 -9.48 3.49
CA ASP A 452 1.44 -8.73 2.39
C ASP A 452 2.12 -9.63 1.35
N LYS A 453 2.41 -10.89 1.71
CA LYS A 453 2.93 -11.91 0.78
C LYS A 453 1.87 -12.48 -0.17
N VAL A 454 0.59 -12.36 0.16
CA VAL A 454 -0.52 -12.99 -0.61
C VAL A 454 -1.51 -11.98 -1.18
N VAL A 455 -1.58 -10.79 -0.58
CA VAL A 455 -2.39 -9.66 -1.05
C VAL A 455 -1.55 -8.38 -0.97
N ASP A 456 -1.85 -7.41 -1.82
CA ASP A 456 -1.22 -6.10 -1.76
C ASP A 456 -1.98 -5.17 -0.80
N PHE A 457 -1.27 -4.30 -0.09
CA PHE A 457 -1.89 -3.26 0.75
C PHE A 457 -1.70 -1.84 0.20
N SER A 458 -2.66 -0.97 0.51
CA SER A 458 -2.50 0.48 0.36
C SER A 458 -1.52 1.04 1.40
N LEU A 459 -1.21 2.33 1.29
CA LEU A 459 -0.61 3.09 2.38
C LEU A 459 -1.48 3.01 3.65
N GLY A 460 -0.83 2.99 4.82
CA GLY A 460 -1.51 2.96 6.10
C GLY A 460 -2.38 4.19 6.33
N ILE A 461 -3.64 3.95 6.68
CA ILE A 461 -4.65 4.98 6.95
C ILE A 461 -4.49 5.51 8.37
N MET A 462 -4.32 4.61 9.33
CA MET A 462 -4.15 4.91 10.74
C MET A 462 -3.23 3.89 11.41
N THR A 463 -2.51 4.35 12.43
CA THR A 463 -1.67 3.51 13.27
C THR A 463 -2.52 2.82 14.34
N THR A 464 -2.25 1.55 14.61
CA THR A 464 -2.92 0.74 15.61
C THR A 464 -1.91 -0.17 16.32
N GLY A 465 -2.37 -1.00 17.24
CA GLY A 465 -1.62 -2.05 17.91
C GLY A 465 -2.54 -2.94 18.72
N ILE A 466 -1.98 -3.81 19.55
CA ILE A 466 -2.72 -4.70 20.46
C ILE A 466 -2.73 -4.08 21.86
N THR A 467 -3.89 -3.99 22.49
CA THR A 467 -4.05 -3.45 23.85
C THR A 467 -5.13 -4.22 24.61
N ILE A 468 -5.33 -3.89 25.89
CA ILE A 468 -6.24 -4.61 26.78
C ILE A 468 -7.36 -3.67 27.24
N LEU A 469 -8.58 -4.18 27.25
CA LEU A 469 -9.76 -3.56 27.84
C LEU A 469 -10.21 -4.40 29.04
N ILE A 470 -10.38 -3.75 30.19
CA ILE A 470 -10.94 -4.35 31.39
C ILE A 470 -12.13 -3.53 31.90
N ASN A 471 -12.91 -4.11 32.81
CA ASN A 471 -13.86 -3.33 33.61
C ASN A 471 -13.08 -2.40 34.56
N ARG A 472 -13.55 -1.17 34.76
CA ARG A 472 -12.97 -0.24 35.72
C ARG A 472 -13.16 -0.82 37.12
N PRO A 473 -12.07 -1.08 37.87
CA PRO A 473 -12.20 -1.56 39.24
C PRO A 473 -12.95 -0.51 40.07
N ARG A 474 -14.09 -0.88 40.64
CA ARG A 474 -14.79 -0.06 41.62
C ARG A 474 -14.19 -0.37 42.99
N GLY A 475 -13.50 0.60 43.59
CA GLY A 475 -13.07 0.46 44.98
C GLY A 475 -14.29 0.28 45.88
N THR A 476 -14.29 -0.75 46.72
CA THR A 476 -15.33 -0.92 47.73
C THR A 476 -15.18 0.19 48.77
N GLN A 477 -16.10 1.17 48.77
CA GLN A 477 -16.11 2.22 49.77
C GLN A 477 -16.50 1.62 51.13
N HIS A 478 -15.53 1.50 52.03
CA HIS A 478 -15.81 1.12 53.42
C HIS A 478 -16.36 2.34 54.17
N ILE A 479 -17.60 2.24 54.67
CA ILE A 479 -18.29 3.32 55.39
C ILE A 479 -17.50 3.80 56.64
N PHE A 480 -16.66 2.93 57.22
CA PHE A 480 -15.80 3.21 58.38
C PHE A 480 -14.33 3.47 58.01
N GLN A 481 -14.08 4.14 56.88
CA GLN A 481 -12.74 4.43 56.37
C GLN A 481 -11.82 5.12 57.41
N PHE A 482 -12.37 5.97 58.28
CA PHE A 482 -11.60 6.68 59.31
C PHE A 482 -11.01 5.77 60.41
N LEU A 483 -11.57 4.56 60.64
CA LEU A 483 -11.00 3.61 61.59
C LEU A 483 -9.80 2.83 61.02
N VAL A 484 -9.67 2.77 59.69
CA VAL A 484 -8.64 1.99 58.99
C VAL A 484 -7.24 2.60 59.14
N SER A 485 -7.14 3.90 59.45
CA SER A 485 -5.86 4.62 59.62
C SER A 485 -4.97 4.03 60.72
N PHE A 486 -5.55 3.32 61.70
CA PHE A 486 -4.85 2.63 62.79
C PHE A 486 -5.28 1.17 62.89
N SER A 487 -4.34 0.29 63.21
CA SER A 487 -4.64 -1.12 63.46
C SER A 487 -5.48 -1.29 64.73
N THR A 488 -6.26 -2.37 64.78
CA THR A 488 -7.07 -2.73 65.95
C THR A 488 -6.24 -2.85 67.22
N HIS A 489 -5.02 -3.36 67.12
CA HIS A 489 -4.07 -3.45 68.23
C HIS A 489 -3.69 -2.07 68.79
N LEU A 490 -3.45 -1.08 67.92
CA LEU A 490 -3.11 0.28 68.35
C LEU A 490 -4.31 0.96 69.02
N TRP A 491 -5.52 0.75 68.52
CA TRP A 491 -6.75 1.22 69.17
C TRP A 491 -6.91 0.68 70.59
N MET A 492 -6.66 -0.63 70.77
CA MET A 492 -6.67 -1.26 72.09
C MET A 492 -5.57 -0.72 73.01
N ALA A 493 -4.39 -0.41 72.47
CA ALA A 493 -3.31 0.22 73.24
C ALA A 493 -3.67 1.64 73.69
N ILE A 494 -4.30 2.46 72.82
CA ILE A 494 -4.78 3.80 73.19
C ILE A 494 -5.81 3.71 74.32
N PHE A 495 -6.77 2.78 74.22
CA PHE A 495 -7.73 2.52 75.29
C PHE A 495 -7.03 2.10 76.59
N GLY A 496 -6.03 1.22 76.50
CA GLY A 496 -5.18 0.81 77.62
C GLY A 496 -4.46 1.98 78.28
N THR A 497 -3.90 2.91 77.49
CA THR A 497 -3.22 4.11 78.01
C THR A 497 -4.17 5.04 78.74
N VAL A 498 -5.42 5.23 78.26
CA VAL A 498 -6.44 6.03 78.95
C VAL A 498 -6.73 5.46 80.34
N VAL A 499 -6.97 4.14 80.41
CA VAL A 499 -7.24 3.45 81.68
C VAL A 499 -6.01 3.50 82.60
N GLY A 500 -4.81 3.25 82.06
CA GLY A 500 -3.55 3.28 82.80
C GLY A 500 -3.26 4.65 83.42
N VAL A 501 -3.42 5.73 82.65
CA VAL A 501 -3.26 7.10 83.15
C VAL A 501 -4.31 7.41 84.21
N SER A 502 -5.56 7.02 84.02
CA SER A 502 -6.61 7.19 85.04
C SER A 502 -6.30 6.49 86.36
N ILE A 503 -5.73 5.28 86.32
CA ILE A 503 -5.27 4.54 87.51
C ILE A 503 -4.08 5.26 88.17
N LEU A 504 -3.09 5.70 87.39
CA LEU A 504 -1.94 6.45 87.91
C LEU A 504 -2.37 7.75 88.59
N PHE A 505 -3.35 8.46 88.05
CA PHE A 505 -3.92 9.65 88.70
C PHE A 505 -4.56 9.32 90.06
N ILE A 506 -5.29 8.21 90.16
CA ILE A 506 -5.88 7.76 91.44
C ILE A 506 -4.79 7.42 92.46
N ILE A 507 -3.73 6.72 92.05
CA ILE A 507 -2.62 6.35 92.94
C ILE A 507 -1.88 7.60 93.44
N LEU A 508 -1.60 8.56 92.57
CA LEU A 508 -0.92 9.81 92.93
C LEU A 508 -1.77 10.73 93.82
N ASP A 509 -3.09 10.54 93.82
CA ASP A 509 -4.05 11.30 94.64
C ASP A 509 -4.43 10.61 95.96
N TYR A 510 -4.18 9.30 96.10
CA TYR A 510 -4.40 8.52 97.34
C TYR A 510 -3.85 9.17 98.63
N PRO A 511 -2.70 9.89 98.63
CA PRO A 511 -2.17 10.52 99.85
C PRO A 511 -2.81 11.90 100.18
N ASN A 512 -3.88 12.35 99.52
CA ASN A 512 -4.40 13.71 99.65
C ASN A 512 -5.58 13.82 100.64
N GLN A 513 -5.53 14.79 101.56
CA GLN A 513 -6.58 15.02 102.58
C GLN A 513 -7.59 16.12 102.19
N GLU A 514 -7.26 17.03 101.27
CA GLU A 514 -8.10 18.20 100.96
C GLU A 514 -9.17 17.94 99.88
N ARG A 515 -8.89 17.08 98.91
CA ARG A 515 -9.85 16.64 97.88
C ARG A 515 -9.38 15.32 97.29
N LYS A 516 -10.28 14.33 97.24
CA LYS A 516 -10.06 13.04 96.57
C LYS A 516 -10.76 13.04 95.22
N PHE A 517 -10.04 12.81 94.14
CA PHE A 517 -10.62 12.66 92.81
C PHE A 517 -11.41 11.35 92.75
N THR A 518 -12.64 11.44 92.25
CA THR A 518 -13.49 10.27 92.01
C THR A 518 -13.00 9.55 90.76
N VAL A 519 -13.14 8.22 90.70
CA VAL A 519 -12.82 7.40 89.51
C VAL A 519 -13.45 7.97 88.22
N LYS A 520 -14.65 8.54 88.33
CA LYS A 520 -15.34 9.22 87.23
C LYS A 520 -14.61 10.48 86.78
N GLU A 521 -14.08 11.27 87.70
CA GLU A 521 -13.39 12.53 87.40
C GLU A 521 -12.03 12.25 86.74
N THR A 522 -11.30 11.24 87.21
CA THR A 522 -10.01 10.85 86.60
C THR A 522 -10.18 10.23 85.22
N LEU A 523 -11.17 9.35 85.03
CA LEU A 523 -11.52 8.83 83.70
C LEU A 523 -11.98 9.93 82.75
N TRP A 524 -12.80 10.87 83.22
CA TRP A 524 -13.25 12.01 82.43
C TRP A 524 -12.07 12.93 82.04
N PHE A 525 -11.10 13.10 82.93
CA PHE A 525 -9.88 13.85 82.66
C PHE A 525 -9.02 13.19 81.59
N SER A 526 -8.77 11.87 81.68
CA SER A 526 -7.96 11.16 80.68
C SER A 526 -8.65 11.15 79.31
N ILE A 527 -9.96 10.88 79.26
CA ILE A 527 -10.73 10.92 78.00
C ILE A 527 -10.81 12.34 77.43
N GLY A 528 -11.03 13.36 78.28
CA GLY A 528 -11.11 14.76 77.87
C GLY A 528 -9.79 15.25 77.27
N THR A 529 -8.66 14.91 77.90
CA THR A 529 -7.32 15.24 77.39
C THR A 529 -7.04 14.53 76.05
N LEU A 530 -7.41 13.25 75.90
CA LEU A 530 -7.28 12.52 74.62
C LEU A 530 -8.07 13.20 73.49
N MET A 531 -9.28 13.66 73.79
CA MET A 531 -10.14 14.39 72.84
C MET A 531 -9.70 15.85 72.62
N THR A 532 -8.52 16.24 73.12
CA THR A 532 -7.99 17.61 73.07
C THR A 532 -8.95 18.66 73.63
N ARG A 533 -9.83 18.26 74.54
CA ARG A 533 -10.80 19.12 75.21
C ARG A 533 -10.24 19.57 76.54
N GLY A 534 -10.42 20.84 76.88
CA GLY A 534 -10.07 21.36 78.21
C GLY A 534 -10.80 20.61 79.33
N THR A 535 -10.12 20.36 80.44
CA THR A 535 -10.66 19.67 81.61
C THR A 535 -11.12 20.68 82.67
N ASP A 536 -12.19 20.34 83.41
CA ASP A 536 -12.81 21.23 84.40
C ASP A 536 -11.99 21.39 85.70
N PHE A 537 -10.93 20.60 85.88
CA PHE A 537 -10.02 20.70 87.03
C PHE A 537 -8.55 20.64 86.58
N SER A 538 -7.70 21.30 87.34
CA SER A 538 -6.25 21.36 87.13
C SER A 538 -5.50 20.47 88.13
N PRO A 539 -4.41 19.82 87.70
CA PRO A 539 -3.55 19.06 88.61
C PRO A 539 -2.81 19.98 89.59
N ASN A 540 -2.98 19.74 90.89
CA ASN A 540 -2.40 20.59 91.94
C ASN A 540 -0.94 20.22 92.24
N ARG A 541 -0.61 18.93 92.32
CA ARG A 541 0.73 18.45 92.69
C ARG A 541 1.70 18.44 91.50
N THR A 542 2.98 18.71 91.76
CA THR A 542 4.04 18.70 90.73
C THR A 542 4.13 17.37 89.98
N SER A 543 3.99 16.23 90.67
CA SER A 543 3.97 14.91 90.04
C SER A 543 2.81 14.71 89.06
N GLN A 544 1.60 15.18 89.41
CA GLN A 544 0.43 15.16 88.53
C GLN A 544 0.59 16.11 87.33
N ARG A 545 1.25 17.27 87.51
CA ARG A 545 1.57 18.20 86.42
C ARG A 545 2.55 17.60 85.42
N ILE A 546 3.59 16.91 85.91
CA ILE A 546 4.56 16.21 85.04
C ILE A 546 3.87 15.07 84.28
N LEU A 547 3.05 14.26 84.95
CA LEU A 547 2.25 13.20 84.31
C LEU A 547 1.31 13.77 83.24
N THR A 548 0.62 14.87 83.55
CA THR A 548 -0.26 15.56 82.60
C THR A 548 0.52 16.08 81.40
N ALA A 549 1.67 16.73 81.61
CA ALA A 549 2.50 17.24 80.53
C ALA A 549 2.99 16.11 79.60
N GLY A 550 3.46 15.00 80.18
CA GLY A 550 3.86 13.81 79.40
C GLY A 550 2.69 13.16 78.65
N TYR A 551 1.52 13.06 79.29
CA TYR A 551 0.32 12.52 78.64
C TYR A 551 -0.19 13.42 77.52
N THR A 552 -0.20 14.74 77.72
CA THR A 552 -0.56 15.71 76.68
C THR A 552 0.41 15.65 75.51
N PHE A 553 1.71 15.49 75.76
CA PHE A 553 2.69 15.28 74.69
C PHE A 553 2.42 13.99 73.91
N PHE A 554 2.12 12.89 74.60
CA PHE A 554 1.73 11.63 73.96
C PHE A 554 0.47 11.77 73.11
N VAL A 555 -0.58 12.43 73.62
CA VAL A 555 -1.81 12.69 72.87
C VAL A 555 -1.53 13.54 71.63
N LEU A 556 -0.70 14.58 71.76
CA LEU A 556 -0.30 15.43 70.63
C LEU A 556 0.35 14.60 69.53
N VAL A 557 1.26 13.68 69.87
CA VAL A 557 1.90 12.78 68.91
C VAL A 557 0.87 11.87 68.23
N ILE A 558 0.01 11.19 69.00
CA ILE A 558 -0.99 10.27 68.44
C ILE A 558 -1.98 10.99 67.53
N VAL A 559 -2.51 12.14 67.93
CA VAL A 559 -3.44 12.94 67.11
C VAL A 559 -2.76 13.41 65.83
N SER A 560 -1.51 13.88 65.92
CA SER A 560 -0.75 14.34 64.74
C SER A 560 -0.45 13.20 63.76
N THR A 561 -0.12 12.01 64.26
CA THR A 561 0.11 10.84 63.41
C THR A 561 -1.20 10.35 62.79
N TYR A 562 -2.30 10.38 63.53
CA TYR A 562 -3.62 10.02 62.99
C TYR A 562 -4.04 10.96 61.86
N THR A 563 -3.90 12.28 62.05
CA THR A 563 -4.23 13.27 61.02
C THR A 563 -3.33 13.15 59.80
N ALA A 564 -2.03 12.86 59.99
CA ALA A 564 -1.09 12.64 58.89
C ALA A 564 -1.43 11.37 58.08
N ASN A 565 -1.68 10.23 58.73
CA ASN A 565 -2.03 8.99 58.03
C ASN A 565 -3.38 9.08 57.33
N LEU A 566 -4.38 9.71 57.97
CA LEU A 566 -5.67 9.97 57.34
C LEU A 566 -5.51 10.86 56.11
N ALA A 567 -4.75 11.95 56.20
CA ALA A 567 -4.48 12.84 55.07
C ALA A 567 -3.77 12.09 53.92
N ALA A 568 -2.75 11.29 54.22
CA ALA A 568 -2.04 10.48 53.23
C ALA A 568 -3.00 9.50 52.52
N PHE A 569 -3.84 8.80 53.29
CA PHE A 569 -4.82 7.86 52.73
C PHE A 569 -5.86 8.54 51.83
N LEU A 570 -6.31 9.75 52.20
CA LEU A 570 -7.25 10.53 51.39
C LEU A 570 -6.61 11.07 50.10
N THR A 571 -5.29 11.27 50.08
CA THR A 571 -4.57 11.74 48.89
C THR A 571 -4.17 10.61 47.93
N MET A 572 -4.24 9.35 48.36
CA MET A 572 -3.90 8.19 47.54
C MET A 572 -5.18 7.60 46.93
N PRO A 573 -5.54 7.94 45.67
CA PRO A 573 -6.58 7.21 44.97
C PRO A 573 -6.09 5.79 44.71
N SER A 574 -6.51 4.82 45.52
CA SER A 574 -6.27 3.39 45.24
C SER A 574 -7.25 2.94 44.16
N LEU A 575 -6.87 3.19 42.91
CA LEU A 575 -7.36 2.43 41.76
C LEU A 575 -6.17 1.61 41.26
N GLU A 576 -5.74 0.64 42.06
CA GLU A 576 -4.77 -0.35 41.59
C GLU A 576 -5.41 -1.09 40.41
N LYS A 577 -4.86 -0.87 39.22
CA LYS A 577 -5.27 -1.62 38.04
C LYS A 577 -4.79 -3.06 38.26
N PRO A 578 -5.66 -4.06 38.11
CA PRO A 578 -5.30 -5.46 38.37
C PRO A 578 -4.22 -5.98 37.41
N ILE A 579 -4.09 -5.37 36.23
CA ILE A 579 -3.08 -5.67 35.21
C ILE A 579 -2.61 -4.35 34.59
N ASN A 580 -1.34 -4.22 34.17
CA ASN A 580 -0.86 -3.06 33.40
C ASN A 580 -0.32 -3.45 32.02
N SER A 581 0.15 -4.68 31.84
CA SER A 581 0.69 -5.17 30.57
C SER A 581 0.16 -6.56 30.20
N LEU A 582 0.60 -7.06 29.04
CA LEU A 582 0.26 -8.41 28.59
C LEU A 582 1.01 -9.48 29.39
N GLU A 583 2.20 -9.16 29.86
CA GLU A 583 3.02 -10.01 30.74
C GLU A 583 2.36 -10.12 32.13
N ASP A 584 1.82 -9.01 32.67
CA ASP A 584 1.05 -9.04 33.92
C ASP A 584 -0.19 -9.93 33.77
N LEU A 585 -0.86 -9.90 32.61
CA LEU A 585 -2.00 -10.76 32.33
C LEU A 585 -1.61 -12.24 32.35
N GLU A 586 -0.42 -12.60 31.86
CA GLU A 586 0.11 -13.96 31.92
C GLU A 586 0.42 -14.41 33.36
N VAL A 587 0.77 -13.51 34.29
CA VAL A 587 0.95 -13.89 35.70
C VAL A 587 -0.38 -13.91 36.46
N SER A 588 -1.32 -13.06 36.06
CA SER A 588 -2.62 -12.91 36.73
C SER A 588 -3.57 -14.10 36.53
N SER A 589 -4.51 -14.29 37.46
CA SER A 589 -5.60 -15.27 37.37
C SER A 589 -6.87 -14.73 36.68
N MET A 590 -6.78 -13.60 35.97
CA MET A 590 -7.94 -12.97 35.32
C MET A 590 -8.33 -13.72 34.04
N PRO A 591 -9.62 -14.05 33.83
CA PRO A 591 -10.07 -14.65 32.58
C PRO A 591 -9.95 -13.63 31.44
N TRP A 592 -9.49 -14.10 30.29
CA TRP A 592 -9.21 -13.24 29.14
C TRP A 592 -9.60 -13.88 27.81
N GLY A 593 -9.75 -13.03 26.79
CA GLY A 593 -10.13 -13.48 25.46
C GLY A 593 -9.88 -12.48 24.34
N THR A 594 -10.11 -12.93 23.11
CA THR A 594 -9.91 -12.15 21.88
C THR A 594 -10.91 -12.56 20.80
N VAL A 595 -10.86 -11.92 19.63
CA VAL A 595 -11.74 -12.24 18.49
C VAL A 595 -11.15 -13.39 17.67
N LYS A 596 -12.01 -14.32 17.25
CA LYS A 596 -11.66 -15.47 16.40
C LYS A 596 -11.10 -14.99 15.07
N ASP A 597 -10.11 -15.72 14.53
CA ASP A 597 -9.53 -15.47 13.20
C ASP A 597 -9.01 -14.02 13.04
N SER A 598 -8.58 -13.40 14.15
CA SER A 598 -7.98 -12.07 14.19
C SER A 598 -6.46 -12.06 14.21
N ASN A 599 -5.84 -10.96 13.77
CA ASN A 599 -4.38 -10.81 13.84
C ASN A 599 -3.87 -10.93 15.29
N THR A 600 -4.62 -10.38 16.26
CA THR A 600 -4.30 -10.48 17.69
C THR A 600 -4.17 -11.93 18.15
N MET A 601 -5.09 -12.80 17.73
CA MET A 601 -5.04 -14.23 18.07
C MET A 601 -3.78 -14.91 17.51
N SER A 602 -3.40 -14.62 16.27
CA SER A 602 -2.17 -15.16 15.65
C SER A 602 -0.90 -14.68 16.38
N VAL A 603 -0.84 -13.40 16.73
CA VAL A 603 0.30 -12.82 17.46
C VAL A 603 0.44 -13.44 18.85
N ILE A 604 -0.66 -13.58 19.58
CA ILE A 604 -0.64 -14.21 20.92
C ILE A 604 -0.25 -15.68 20.83
N ARG A 605 -0.79 -16.43 19.85
CA ARG A 605 -0.41 -17.83 19.61
C ARG A 605 1.10 -17.99 19.39
N ASN A 606 1.69 -17.13 18.57
CA ASN A 606 3.09 -17.24 18.18
C ASN A 606 4.07 -16.71 19.23
N MET A 607 3.72 -15.63 19.93
CA MET A 607 4.65 -14.95 20.86
C MET A 607 4.39 -15.25 22.33
N TYR A 608 3.15 -15.56 22.74
CA TYR A 608 2.77 -15.86 24.12
C TYR A 608 1.99 -17.19 24.20
N PRO A 609 2.64 -18.34 23.91
CA PRO A 609 1.96 -19.64 23.87
C PRO A 609 1.30 -20.03 25.20
N ARG A 610 1.95 -19.75 26.33
CA ARG A 610 1.39 -20.00 27.67
C ARG A 610 0.13 -19.19 27.96
N LEU A 611 0.09 -17.95 27.46
CA LEU A 611 -1.09 -17.11 27.57
C LEU A 611 -2.20 -17.66 26.68
N TYR A 612 -1.87 -18.03 25.43
CA TYR A 612 -2.78 -18.65 24.46
C TYR A 612 -3.42 -19.94 25.02
N ASP A 613 -2.65 -20.81 25.66
CA ASP A 613 -3.13 -22.07 26.26
C ASP A 613 -4.11 -21.83 27.43
N ARG A 614 -4.02 -20.68 28.10
CA ARG A 614 -4.93 -20.29 29.18
C ARG A 614 -6.22 -19.66 28.66
N MET A 615 -6.29 -19.28 27.39
CA MET A 615 -7.48 -18.66 26.82
C MET A 615 -8.68 -19.61 27.02
N GLU A 616 -9.73 -19.15 27.70
CA GLU A 616 -10.91 -19.98 27.91
C GLU A 616 -11.57 -20.33 26.57
N GLU A 617 -12.14 -21.52 26.43
CA GLU A 617 -12.91 -21.90 25.23
C GLU A 617 -14.05 -20.91 24.94
N LYS A 618 -14.61 -20.28 25.98
CA LYS A 618 -15.63 -19.22 25.89
C LYS A 618 -15.06 -17.82 25.69
N GLY A 619 -13.74 -17.64 25.78
CA GLY A 619 -13.03 -16.37 25.59
C GLY A 619 -12.75 -16.04 24.11
N VAL A 620 -13.10 -16.93 23.19
CA VAL A 620 -12.99 -16.68 21.74
C VAL A 620 -14.31 -16.15 21.22
N PHE A 621 -14.37 -14.84 20.95
CA PHE A 621 -15.57 -14.18 20.46
C PHE A 621 -15.62 -14.15 18.93
N LEU A 622 -16.82 -14.26 18.35
CA LEU A 622 -17.02 -14.04 16.91
C LEU A 622 -16.97 -12.55 16.57
N ASN A 623 -17.58 -11.70 17.41
CA ASN A 623 -17.66 -10.25 17.19
C ASN A 623 -17.08 -9.49 18.39
N ALA A 624 -16.35 -8.40 18.11
CA ALA A 624 -15.78 -7.54 19.15
C ALA A 624 -16.85 -6.91 20.07
N THR A 625 -18.06 -6.66 19.57
CA THR A 625 -19.16 -6.08 20.36
C THR A 625 -19.59 -6.98 21.52
N ALA A 626 -19.70 -8.29 21.28
CA ALA A 626 -20.06 -9.27 22.31
C ALA A 626 -18.98 -9.36 23.40
N ALA A 627 -17.71 -9.26 23.00
CA ALA A 627 -16.59 -9.23 23.95
C ALA A 627 -16.64 -7.98 24.84
N ILE A 628 -16.89 -6.81 24.26
CA ILE A 628 -16.98 -5.54 25.00
C ILE A 628 -18.16 -5.56 25.98
N GLU A 629 -19.31 -6.10 25.60
CA GLU A 629 -20.47 -6.25 26.50
C GLU A 629 -20.17 -7.20 27.68
N THR A 630 -19.40 -8.26 27.42
CA THR A 630 -18.93 -9.18 28.46
C THR A 630 -18.00 -8.47 29.45
N VAL A 631 -17.04 -7.66 28.96
CA VAL A 631 -16.16 -6.84 29.81
C VAL A 631 -16.94 -5.81 30.63
N ASN A 632 -17.98 -5.21 30.06
CA ASN A 632 -18.79 -4.22 30.76
C ASN A 632 -19.59 -4.83 31.92
N SER A 633 -19.99 -6.09 31.80
CA SER A 633 -20.84 -6.79 32.78
C SER A 633 -20.07 -7.65 33.78
N SER A 634 -18.89 -8.14 33.43
CA SER A 634 -18.12 -9.12 34.21
C SER A 634 -16.64 -8.73 34.35
N VAL A 635 -15.93 -9.37 35.29
CA VAL A 635 -14.47 -9.18 35.47
C VAL A 635 -13.75 -10.02 34.42
N PHE A 636 -13.50 -9.43 33.25
CA PHE A 636 -12.90 -10.08 32.09
C PHE A 636 -11.93 -9.14 31.38
N ALA A 637 -10.83 -9.67 30.85
CA ALA A 637 -9.86 -8.93 30.05
C ALA A 637 -10.01 -9.23 28.56
N PHE A 638 -10.34 -8.21 27.76
CA PHE A 638 -10.42 -8.33 26.31
C PHE A 638 -9.17 -7.77 25.65
N VAL A 639 -8.44 -8.61 24.92
CA VAL A 639 -7.20 -8.23 24.23
C VAL A 639 -7.48 -8.13 22.74
N PHE A 640 -7.35 -6.92 22.17
CA PHE A 640 -7.71 -6.66 20.78
C PHE A 640 -7.07 -5.38 20.20
N ASP A 641 -7.53 -4.96 19.03
CA ASP A 641 -7.07 -3.77 18.32
C ASP A 641 -7.26 -2.48 19.15
N TYR A 642 -6.21 -1.67 19.18
CA TYR A 642 -6.12 -0.44 19.94
C TYR A 642 -7.19 0.59 19.58
N GLN A 643 -7.50 0.76 18.29
CA GLN A 643 -8.47 1.76 17.87
C GLN A 643 -9.88 1.39 18.30
N ILE A 644 -10.20 0.09 18.26
CA ILE A 644 -11.49 -0.45 18.70
C ILE A 644 -11.63 -0.35 20.21
N ILE A 645 -10.61 -0.77 20.96
CA ILE A 645 -10.60 -0.66 22.43
C ILE A 645 -10.65 0.80 22.89
N SER A 646 -9.91 1.69 22.21
CA SER A 646 -9.92 3.11 22.53
C SER A 646 -11.32 3.73 22.31
N HIS A 647 -12.01 3.35 21.24
CA HIS A 647 -13.40 3.75 21.03
C HIS A 647 -14.35 3.14 22.08
N ALA A 648 -14.16 1.86 22.42
CA ALA A 648 -14.97 1.17 23.43
C ALA A 648 -14.86 1.84 24.81
N SER A 649 -13.64 2.19 25.24
CA SER A 649 -13.40 2.89 26.52
C SER A 649 -14.01 4.29 26.57
N MET A 650 -14.19 4.94 25.41
CA MET A 650 -14.87 6.24 25.28
C MET A 650 -16.40 6.13 25.24
N THR A 651 -16.91 4.97 24.80
CA THR A 651 -18.34 4.69 24.66
C THR A 651 -18.94 4.11 25.94
N TYR A 652 -18.25 3.15 26.57
CA TYR A 652 -18.65 2.44 27.77
C TYR A 652 -17.85 2.94 28.97
N CYS A 653 -18.48 3.76 29.80
CA CYS A 653 -17.79 4.50 30.85
C CYS A 653 -17.27 3.61 31.99
N ASP A 654 -17.86 2.42 32.17
CA ASP A 654 -17.41 1.43 33.14
C ASP A 654 -16.22 0.60 32.64
N THR A 655 -15.73 0.81 31.41
CA THR A 655 -14.57 0.09 30.88
C THR A 655 -13.32 0.97 30.87
N LEU A 656 -12.15 0.35 31.04
CA LEU A 656 -10.86 1.00 31.11
C LEU A 656 -9.88 0.31 30.16
N LYS A 657 -9.28 1.10 29.25
CA LYS A 657 -8.13 0.66 28.46
C LYS A 657 -6.87 0.64 29.33
N VAL A 658 -6.07 -0.40 29.21
CA VAL A 658 -4.87 -0.59 30.02
C VAL A 658 -3.65 -0.97 29.16
N GLY A 659 -2.49 -0.50 29.61
CA GLY A 659 -1.21 -0.66 28.93
C GLY A 659 -1.01 0.30 27.76
N THR A 660 0.21 0.29 27.25
CA THR A 660 0.54 0.88 25.95
C THR A 660 0.28 -0.16 24.85
N PRO A 661 -0.09 0.27 23.63
CA PRO A 661 -0.27 -0.67 22.53
C PRO A 661 1.06 -1.37 22.20
N VAL A 662 1.04 -2.70 22.21
CA VAL A 662 2.15 -3.56 21.76
C VAL A 662 1.93 -3.97 20.31
N PHE A 663 3.00 -4.29 19.57
CA PHE A 663 2.95 -4.59 18.13
C PHE A 663 2.29 -3.47 17.31
N ILE A 664 2.97 -2.33 17.23
CA ILE A 664 2.48 -1.20 16.43
C ILE A 664 2.42 -1.62 14.97
N MET A 665 1.27 -1.40 14.35
CA MET A 665 0.97 -1.73 12.96
C MET A 665 0.06 -0.67 12.35
N GLU A 666 -0.28 -0.79 11.08
CA GLU A 666 -1.18 0.14 10.40
C GLU A 666 -2.40 -0.59 9.84
N HIS A 667 -3.55 0.08 9.82
CA HIS A 667 -4.70 -0.37 9.05
C HIS A 667 -4.54 0.07 7.59
N GLY A 668 -4.76 -0.85 6.67
CA GLY A 668 -4.64 -0.62 5.22
C GLY A 668 -5.80 -1.22 4.44
N ILE A 669 -5.95 -0.77 3.20
CA ILE A 669 -6.90 -1.35 2.24
C ILE A 669 -6.18 -2.52 1.56
N ALA A 670 -6.71 -3.73 1.71
CA ALA A 670 -6.22 -4.88 1.00
C ALA A 670 -6.78 -4.93 -0.42
N MET A 671 -5.94 -5.36 -1.35
CA MET A 671 -6.27 -5.54 -2.76
C MET A 671 -5.53 -6.75 -3.31
N LYS A 672 -5.94 -7.22 -4.48
CA LYS A 672 -5.25 -8.32 -5.13
C LYS A 672 -3.78 -7.98 -5.39
N GLU A 673 -2.92 -8.97 -5.30
CA GLU A 673 -1.52 -8.88 -5.72
C GLU A 673 -1.39 -8.26 -7.12
N ASN A 674 -0.49 -7.28 -7.26
CA ASN A 674 -0.23 -6.52 -8.48
C ASN A 674 -1.44 -5.72 -9.00
N ALA A 675 -2.31 -5.23 -8.10
CA ALA A 675 -3.45 -4.41 -8.46
C ALA A 675 -3.05 -3.09 -9.17
N LEU A 676 -3.53 -2.90 -10.40
CA LEU A 676 -3.26 -1.70 -11.22
C LEU A 676 -3.79 -0.40 -10.61
N TYR A 677 -4.80 -0.48 -9.74
CA TYR A 677 -5.38 0.68 -9.05
C TYR A 677 -4.67 1.03 -7.73
N LYS A 678 -3.73 0.22 -7.25
CA LYS A 678 -2.95 0.46 -6.02
C LYS A 678 -2.34 1.86 -5.98
N THR A 679 -1.63 2.22 -7.04
CA THR A 679 -0.95 3.53 -7.15
C THR A 679 -1.95 4.69 -7.12
N LYS A 680 -3.11 4.54 -7.77
CA LYS A 680 -4.14 5.60 -7.77
C LYS A 680 -4.78 5.77 -6.39
N ILE A 681 -5.13 4.68 -5.72
CA ILE A 681 -5.67 4.71 -4.36
C ILE A 681 -4.65 5.34 -3.41
N ASN A 682 -3.37 4.96 -3.50
CA ASN A 682 -2.32 5.52 -2.65
C ASN A 682 -2.14 7.02 -2.85
N ILE A 683 -2.17 7.52 -4.09
CA ILE A 683 -2.08 8.97 -4.38
C ILE A 683 -3.27 9.71 -3.76
N GLU A 684 -4.50 9.18 -3.88
CA GLU A 684 -5.68 9.84 -3.31
C GLU A 684 -5.70 9.77 -1.77
N LEU A 685 -5.26 8.66 -1.16
CA LEU A 685 -5.11 8.56 0.29
C LEU A 685 -4.08 9.56 0.83
N LEU A 686 -2.95 9.76 0.12
CA LEU A 686 -1.95 10.77 0.48
C LEU A 686 -2.56 12.17 0.45
N LYS A 687 -3.27 12.54 -0.63
CA LYS A 687 -3.97 13.84 -0.72
C LYS A 687 -4.97 14.03 0.42
N MET A 688 -5.77 13.01 0.74
CA MET A 688 -6.73 13.07 1.84
C MET A 688 -6.05 13.25 3.21
N LYS A 689 -4.83 12.72 3.38
CA LYS A 689 -4.02 12.91 4.58
C LYS A 689 -3.44 14.33 4.63
N GLU A 690 -2.89 14.84 3.53
CA GLU A 690 -2.37 16.21 3.39
C GLU A 690 -3.45 17.28 3.62
N GLU A 691 -4.67 17.04 3.13
CA GLU A 691 -5.83 17.90 3.33
C GLU A 691 -6.42 17.82 4.76
N GLY A 692 -5.95 16.88 5.60
CA GLY A 692 -6.47 16.66 6.95
C GLY A 692 -7.87 16.02 7.02
N LEU A 693 -8.39 15.47 5.91
CA LEU A 693 -9.71 14.84 5.88
C LEU A 693 -9.77 13.58 6.74
N ILE A 694 -8.73 12.76 6.71
CA ILE A 694 -8.65 11.53 7.53
C ILE A 694 -8.66 11.90 9.02
N GLU A 695 -7.94 12.94 9.42
CA GLU A 695 -7.93 13.43 10.80
C GLU A 695 -9.31 13.96 11.22
N LYS A 696 -9.98 14.69 10.34
CA LYS A 696 -11.35 15.17 10.57
C LYS A 696 -12.33 14.01 10.78
N MET A 697 -12.26 12.97 9.94
CA MET A 697 -13.08 11.76 10.10
C MET A 697 -12.74 11.03 11.41
N ASN A 698 -11.45 10.95 11.77
CA ASN A 698 -11.03 10.34 13.03
C ASN A 698 -11.61 11.08 14.26
N LYS A 699 -11.53 12.42 14.27
CA LYS A 699 -12.14 13.24 15.34
C LYS A 699 -13.65 13.01 15.44
N ARG A 700 -14.35 12.96 14.30
CA ARG A 700 -15.79 12.70 14.26
C ARG A 700 -16.16 11.36 14.90
N TRP A 701 -15.44 10.28 14.57
CA TRP A 701 -15.80 8.92 14.97
C TRP A 701 -15.28 8.53 16.37
N TRP A 702 -14.19 9.12 16.86
CA TRP A 702 -13.64 8.83 18.19
C TRP A 702 -13.86 9.93 19.23
N GLN A 703 -13.81 11.21 18.87
CA GLN A 703 -13.83 12.33 19.84
C GLN A 703 -15.21 12.98 20.00
N ASP A 704 -15.94 13.19 18.91
CA ASP A 704 -17.23 13.90 18.93
C ASP A 704 -18.38 13.00 19.47
N LEU A 705 -18.20 11.68 19.40
CA LEU A 705 -19.15 10.67 19.89
C LEU A 705 -18.94 10.29 21.37
N ASN A 706 -18.13 11.05 22.12
CA ASN A 706 -17.88 10.82 23.54
C ASN A 706 -19.18 10.90 24.36
N ARG A 707 -19.84 9.75 24.54
CA ARG A 707 -21.01 9.59 25.42
C ARG A 707 -20.61 9.65 26.89
N CYS A 708 -19.39 9.20 27.19
CA CYS A 708 -18.79 9.44 28.49
C CYS A 708 -18.38 10.90 28.55
N HIS A 709 -19.15 11.72 29.28
CA HIS A 709 -18.67 13.03 29.68
C HIS A 709 -17.33 12.84 30.36
N LYS A 710 -16.25 13.26 29.70
CA LYS A 710 -14.98 13.51 30.35
C LYS A 710 -15.24 14.57 31.41
N LYS A 711 -15.57 14.15 32.63
CA LYS A 711 -15.03 14.81 33.81
C LYS A 711 -13.53 14.64 33.66
N SER A 712 -12.95 15.63 32.98
CA SER A 712 -11.54 15.84 32.64
C SER A 712 -10.56 14.84 33.25
N ASP A 713 -9.69 14.27 32.40
CA ASP A 713 -8.39 13.68 32.74
C ASP A 713 -7.42 14.65 33.46
N LYS A 714 -7.87 15.86 33.84
CA LYS A 714 -7.28 16.56 34.97
C LYS A 714 -7.78 15.85 36.21
N LEU A 715 -6.91 15.04 36.80
CA LEU A 715 -6.58 14.92 38.23
C LEU A 715 -7.28 15.93 39.16
N ARG A 716 -8.60 16.04 39.10
CA ARG A 716 -9.43 16.64 40.13
C ARG A 716 -9.45 15.55 41.16
N LEU A 717 -8.64 15.75 42.20
CA LEU A 717 -8.91 15.23 43.54
C LEU A 717 -10.41 15.00 43.64
N GLU A 718 -10.83 13.73 43.64
CA GLU A 718 -12.24 13.39 43.74
C GLU A 718 -12.78 14.20 44.92
N GLN A 719 -13.79 15.04 44.65
CA GLN A 719 -14.37 15.84 45.71
C GLN A 719 -14.86 14.88 46.79
N PHE A 720 -14.49 15.19 48.03
CA PHE A 720 -14.79 14.37 49.19
C PHE A 720 -16.30 14.15 49.30
N ASP A 721 -16.76 12.96 48.91
CA ASP A 721 -18.19 12.63 48.88
C ASP A 721 -18.69 12.26 50.28
N VAL A 722 -19.98 12.46 50.54
CA VAL A 722 -20.65 12.15 51.82
C VAL A 722 -20.43 10.70 52.22
N GLY A 723 -20.30 9.79 51.25
CA GLY A 723 -19.97 8.37 51.46
C GLY A 723 -18.70 8.15 52.29
N HIS A 724 -17.68 8.98 52.14
CA HIS A 724 -16.40 8.85 52.85
C HIS A 724 -16.49 9.25 54.33
N VAL A 725 -17.50 10.05 54.73
CA VAL A 725 -17.71 10.53 56.11
C VAL A 725 -18.96 9.92 56.76
N ALA A 726 -19.75 9.16 56.00
CA ALA A 726 -21.03 8.63 56.44
C ALA A 726 -20.93 7.87 57.78
N GLY A 727 -19.85 7.09 57.98
CA GLY A 727 -19.63 6.37 59.24
C GLY A 727 -19.50 7.29 60.47
N ALA A 728 -18.93 8.48 60.34
CA ALA A 728 -18.83 9.43 61.45
C ALA A 728 -20.20 10.00 61.84
N PHE A 729 -21.06 10.29 60.85
CA PHE A 729 -22.45 10.71 61.09
C PHE A 729 -23.29 9.59 61.72
N ILE A 730 -23.11 8.34 61.27
CA ILE A 730 -23.78 7.17 61.87
C ILE A 730 -23.38 7.02 63.34
N MET A 731 -22.09 7.17 63.67
CA MET A 731 -21.61 7.12 65.06
C MET A 731 -22.15 8.27 65.92
N LEU A 732 -22.26 9.48 65.37
CA LEU A 732 -22.90 10.61 66.04
C LEU A 732 -24.36 10.31 66.38
N CYS A 733 -25.15 9.85 65.41
CA CYS A 733 -26.55 9.48 65.60
C CYS A 733 -26.70 8.37 66.63
N GLY A 734 -25.89 7.31 66.55
CA GLY A 734 -25.85 6.24 67.55
C GLY A 734 -25.52 6.78 68.95
N GLY A 735 -24.55 7.68 69.07
CA GLY A 735 -24.20 8.35 70.32
C GLY A 735 -25.35 9.17 70.91
N LEU A 736 -26.10 9.91 70.09
CA LEU A 736 -27.27 10.68 70.53
C LEU A 736 -28.41 9.78 71.01
N VAL A 737 -28.66 8.66 70.31
CA VAL A 737 -29.66 7.67 70.74
C VAL A 737 -29.25 7.02 72.06
N CYS A 738 -27.99 6.62 72.22
CA CYS A 738 -27.49 6.07 73.47
C CYS A 738 -27.56 7.09 74.62
N ALA A 739 -27.22 8.35 74.38
CA ALA A 739 -27.27 9.42 75.37
C ALA A 739 -28.71 9.71 75.83
N THR A 740 -29.65 9.79 74.88
CA THR A 740 -31.07 9.99 75.19
C THR A 740 -31.66 8.79 75.92
N ALA A 741 -31.34 7.56 75.50
CA ALA A 741 -31.73 6.34 76.21
C ALA A 741 -31.17 6.31 77.64
N PHE A 742 -29.89 6.64 77.84
CA PHE A 742 -29.28 6.71 79.16
C PHE A 742 -29.91 7.80 80.03
N PHE A 743 -30.22 8.96 79.46
CA PHE A 743 -30.93 10.04 80.17
C PHE A 743 -32.32 9.60 80.62
N LEU A 744 -33.10 8.97 79.73
CA LEU A 744 -34.42 8.43 80.04
C LEU A 744 -34.34 7.33 81.10
N PHE A 745 -33.39 6.41 80.97
CA PHE A 745 -33.13 5.36 81.95
C PHE A 745 -32.76 5.93 83.31
N LYS A 746 -31.85 6.92 83.37
CA LYS A 746 -31.46 7.59 84.62
C LYS A 746 -32.64 8.33 85.24
N LYS A 747 -33.45 9.02 84.44
CA LYS A 747 -34.67 9.71 84.89
C LYS A 747 -35.70 8.70 85.43
N PHE A 748 -35.88 7.57 84.77
CA PHE A 748 -36.74 6.48 85.24
C PHE A 748 -36.22 5.85 86.53
N TYR A 749 -34.91 5.58 86.62
CA TYR A 749 -34.26 5.05 87.82
C TYR A 749 -34.37 6.01 89.01
N LEU A 750 -34.14 7.31 88.80
CA LEU A 750 -34.32 8.35 89.83
C LEU A 750 -35.79 8.47 90.24
N LYS A 751 -36.73 8.48 89.29
CA LYS A 751 -38.17 8.50 89.58
C LYS A 751 -38.61 7.26 90.35
N SER A 752 -38.09 6.08 90.01
CA SER A 752 -38.34 4.82 90.73
C SER A 752 -37.75 4.85 92.14
N LYS A 753 -36.53 5.38 92.32
CA LYS A 753 -35.95 5.61 93.66
C LYS A 753 -36.76 6.60 94.49
N VAL A 754 -37.27 7.67 93.89
CA VAL A 754 -38.13 8.64 94.59
C VAL A 754 -39.50 8.03 94.93
N LEU A 755 -40.10 7.23 94.04
CA LEU A 755 -41.34 6.49 94.31
C LEU A 755 -41.16 5.45 95.42
N ILE A 756 -40.05 4.71 95.41
CA ILE A 756 -39.69 3.75 96.48
C ILE A 756 -39.38 4.49 97.78
N ALA A 757 -38.74 5.66 97.74
CA ALA A 757 -38.51 6.49 98.92
C ALA A 757 -39.82 7.11 99.47
N GLN A 758 -40.76 7.53 98.62
CA GLN A 758 -42.08 8.00 99.03
C GLN A 758 -42.96 6.87 99.60
N GLN A 759 -42.87 5.65 99.06
CA GLN A 759 -43.51 4.47 99.63
C GLN A 759 -42.81 4.01 100.93
N GLY A 760 -41.49 4.16 101.05
CA GLY A 760 -40.75 3.95 102.30
C GLY A 760 -41.08 4.97 103.39
N ILE A 761 -41.39 6.22 103.02
CA ILE A 761 -41.89 7.25 103.94
C ILE A 761 -43.35 6.98 104.35
N MET A 762 -44.15 6.29 103.53
CA MET A 762 -45.51 5.85 103.91
C MET A 762 -45.52 4.65 104.87
N VAL A 763 -44.41 3.90 105.00
CA VAL A 763 -44.25 2.87 106.06
C VAL A 763 -43.65 3.47 107.34
N GLY A 764 -43.05 4.66 107.25
CA GLY A 764 -42.37 5.35 108.34
C GLY A 764 -43.09 6.60 108.84
N LYS A 765 -44.37 6.51 109.24
CA LYS A 765 -44.97 7.53 110.11
C LYS A 765 -46.00 6.94 111.08
N ASN A 766 -45.48 6.42 112.19
CA ASN A 766 -46.11 6.58 113.50
C ASN A 766 -45.02 6.89 114.53
N ARG A 767 -44.61 8.16 114.61
CA ARG A 767 -44.56 8.95 115.85
C ARG A 767 -44.10 10.39 115.59
N VAL A 768 -44.83 11.29 116.22
CA VAL A 768 -44.73 12.75 116.26
C VAL A 768 -43.48 13.17 117.06
N PHE A 769 -42.78 14.24 116.66
CA PHE A 769 -42.60 15.46 117.46
C PHE A 769 -41.79 16.56 116.70
N LEU A 770 -42.47 17.69 116.52
CA LEU A 770 -42.07 19.10 116.45
C LEU A 770 -40.60 19.52 116.22
N SER A 771 -40.47 20.57 115.38
CA SER A 771 -39.78 21.85 115.65
C SER A 771 -38.61 22.26 114.74
N LYS A 772 -38.91 23.28 113.92
CA LYS A 772 -38.08 24.42 113.48
C LYS A 772 -37.02 24.25 112.37
N VAL A 773 -37.39 24.79 111.21
CA VAL A 773 -36.55 25.45 110.20
C VAL A 773 -36.21 26.87 110.70
N PRO A 774 -35.01 27.44 110.44
CA PRO A 774 -34.90 28.32 109.27
C PRO A 774 -33.58 28.25 108.47
N LYS A 775 -33.80 28.36 107.15
CA LYS A 775 -32.94 28.80 106.02
C LYS A 775 -31.72 27.96 105.62
#